data_AF-A0A956GKJ2-F1
#
_entry.id   AF-A0A956GKJ2-F1
#
_cell.length_a   1.000
_cell.length_b   1.000
_cell.length_c   1.000
_cell.angle_alpha   90.00
_cell.angle_beta   90.00
_cell.angle_gamma   90.00
#
_symmetry.space_group_name_H-M   'P 1'
#
loop_
_entity.id
_entity.type
_entity.pdbx_description
1 polymer ?
#
loop_
_entity_poly.entity_id
_entity_poly.type
_entity_poly.pdbx_seq_one_letter_code
_entity_poly.pdbx_strand_id
1 'polypeptide(L)'
;MPRARLSALLSACLLIAATAMAGCAGGGSDQPQCQDGVDNDGDGLIDGDDPACQRGRDVESDDPITDCNNGEDDDGDGLVDLDDPGCANIGDDSELDTPVPQCDDGIDNDGDGKIDYPADPGCFSPLQASEDDDCPDGPNCPECGDGVDNDGDGAIDYPADSGCASASDSLERTADPTACAGIDYQPLTGNGVTSGVIVPADSQTLSGTCGGPGHEQVYELTIERPQVLVATTALSGTVIDTVLYVRERCGEPSTEHGCNDNATAGAVGSSLTVALDPGYYYLIVDGASVATLGAYQLQVTFYPGAGTSCDGGEACAPGLVCRTLPGGTGKTCEQPVCSDGRDDDGDGVADYPGDPGCASPADDSEADDCPDGPTCPACSNHQDDDGDGQVDYPADPDCASAGQTVEGCGAEQDPIQTVTGPTLSGSTAAAHDDFDPTCGGSGGLDVAHFLTVPVALQSLTVDTIGSAFDTLVYVGDAACDGTYLGCNDDGGSNATSVLTLSDVAPGSYAVFVDGYGSGDDGAYRLNVHGVAKPSEACTDPLFAAGVLACPTGFPCDGATCAPPACGNTIDEDGDGFAGFPDDPGCTSALDPDETDDCPDGPNCPACGNHVDDDGDGLADYPADPNCLAASTDSEACPDSDALHAITLPTHTDTTAGATNDYAATCVSSPGPDHVWTLDLPVPVSSLRVDTAGTAWDTVLMLKTAACGATDLACNDQGTGLGNQSLITATNLAAGGYVVIVDGYTTSASGPYTLNVHGVTVPDAACTSPLFASGVLSCPTGYGCDGATCVAAACNDQIDQDGDGKVGYP
;
A
#
# COMPACT_ATOMS: atom_id res chain seq x y z
N MET A 1 -39.70 -24.06 12.15
CA MET A 1 -40.79 -25.06 12.31
C MET A 1 -40.26 -26.45 11.92
N PRO A 2 -40.55 -27.55 12.64
CA PRO A 2 -39.94 -28.86 12.37
C PRO A 2 -40.89 -29.87 11.67
N ARG A 3 -40.28 -30.94 11.14
CA ARG A 3 -40.81 -32.24 10.60
C ARG A 3 -40.96 -32.30 9.06
N ALA A 4 -40.76 -33.41 8.34
CA ALA A 4 -40.11 -34.72 8.51
C ALA A 4 -40.38 -35.54 7.22
N ARG A 5 -39.38 -36.28 6.72
CA ARG A 5 -39.39 -37.66 6.15
C ARG A 5 -40.50 -38.12 5.16
N LEU A 6 -40.10 -38.76 4.04
CA LEU A 6 -40.02 -40.24 3.83
C LEU A 6 -40.32 -40.69 2.37
N SER A 7 -39.60 -41.73 1.94
CA SER A 7 -39.53 -42.48 0.68
C SER A 7 -40.80 -43.19 0.13
N ALA A 8 -40.71 -43.62 -1.14
CA ALA A 8 -40.87 -45.01 -1.64
C ALA A 8 -41.94 -45.29 -2.75
N LEU A 9 -41.43 -45.73 -3.92
CA LEU A 9 -41.69 -46.98 -4.66
C LEU A 9 -43.10 -47.42 -5.16
N LEU A 10 -43.06 -48.16 -6.30
CA LEU A 10 -44.03 -49.02 -7.01
C LEU A 10 -44.83 -48.37 -8.17
N SER A 11 -44.57 -48.73 -9.45
CA SER A 11 -44.80 -50.01 -10.15
C SER A 11 -46.27 -50.26 -10.53
N ALA A 12 -46.57 -50.28 -11.84
CA ALA A 12 -47.29 -51.38 -12.51
C ALA A 12 -47.66 -51.07 -13.97
N CYS A 13 -46.96 -51.79 -14.85
CA CYS A 13 -47.30 -52.29 -16.18
C CYS A 13 -48.79 -52.62 -16.45
N LEU A 14 -49.31 -52.30 -17.65
CA LEU A 14 -50.27 -53.18 -18.36
C LEU A 14 -50.46 -52.88 -19.87
N LEU A 15 -50.04 -53.87 -20.68
CA LEU A 15 -50.63 -54.43 -21.91
C LEU A 15 -50.88 -53.56 -23.17
N ILE A 16 -50.36 -54.06 -24.31
CA ILE A 16 -51.08 -54.75 -25.42
C ILE A 16 -49.98 -55.33 -26.33
N ALA A 17 -49.68 -56.63 -26.27
CA ALA A 17 -50.31 -57.75 -26.96
C ALA A 17 -49.97 -57.88 -28.47
N ALA A 18 -49.39 -59.06 -28.75
CA ALA A 18 -49.71 -59.95 -29.87
C ALA A 18 -48.96 -59.78 -31.21
N THR A 19 -47.87 -60.55 -31.27
CA THR A 19 -47.65 -61.70 -32.19
C THR A 19 -47.62 -61.49 -33.71
N ALA A 20 -46.44 -61.89 -34.23
CA ALA A 20 -46.22 -62.82 -35.35
C ALA A 20 -46.40 -62.30 -36.78
N MET A 21 -45.61 -62.71 -37.76
CA MET A 21 -44.32 -63.39 -37.85
C MET A 21 -43.97 -63.35 -39.34
N ALA A 22 -42.67 -63.31 -39.61
CA ALA A 22 -42.00 -63.97 -40.72
C ALA A 22 -42.33 -63.53 -42.16
N GLY A 23 -41.33 -62.88 -42.74
CA GLY A 23 -41.06 -62.83 -44.17
C GLY A 23 -39.57 -62.73 -44.46
N CYS A 24 -38.75 -63.52 -43.73
CA CYS A 24 -37.34 -63.69 -44.02
C CYS A 24 -37.13 -64.86 -45.00
N ALA A 25 -36.34 -64.62 -46.03
CA ALA A 25 -35.57 -65.61 -46.79
C ALA A 25 -34.41 -64.84 -47.42
N GLY A 26 -33.14 -65.06 -47.12
CA GLY A 26 -32.46 -66.04 -46.30
C GLY A 26 -31.02 -66.12 -46.82
N GLY A 27 -30.06 -66.47 -45.95
CA GLY A 27 -28.70 -66.86 -46.34
C GLY A 27 -27.66 -65.94 -45.74
N GLY A 28 -27.04 -66.40 -44.66
CA GLY A 28 -26.06 -65.65 -43.90
C GLY A 28 -24.70 -65.48 -44.58
N SER A 29 -24.01 -64.49 -44.06
CA SER A 29 -22.58 -64.40 -43.81
C SER A 29 -22.47 -63.33 -42.72
N ASP A 30 -21.74 -63.62 -41.64
CA ASP A 30 -21.37 -62.72 -40.56
C ASP A 30 -21.66 -61.25 -40.88
N GLN A 31 -22.74 -60.68 -40.32
CA GLN A 31 -22.70 -59.23 -40.22
C GLN A 31 -21.62 -58.95 -39.17
N PRO A 32 -20.59 -58.18 -39.52
CA PRO A 32 -19.61 -57.76 -38.54
C PRO A 32 -20.33 -57.11 -37.37
N GLN A 33 -19.85 -57.31 -36.15
CA GLN A 33 -20.49 -56.80 -34.92
C GLN A 33 -20.75 -55.29 -35.06
N CYS A 34 -19.83 -54.59 -35.72
CA CYS A 34 -19.93 -53.19 -36.14
C CYS A 34 -21.04 -52.81 -37.15
N GLN A 35 -21.96 -53.71 -37.51
CA GLN A 35 -23.08 -53.46 -38.44
C GLN A 35 -24.33 -54.31 -38.13
N ASP A 36 -24.44 -54.89 -36.94
CA ASP A 36 -25.52 -55.79 -36.54
C ASP A 36 -26.61 -55.15 -35.66
N GLY A 37 -26.43 -53.89 -35.28
CA GLY A 37 -27.37 -53.06 -34.54
C GLY A 37 -27.44 -53.37 -33.06
N VAL A 38 -26.41 -54.01 -32.52
CA VAL A 38 -26.29 -54.41 -31.12
C VAL A 38 -25.00 -53.84 -30.55
N ASP A 39 -25.07 -53.37 -29.32
CA ASP A 39 -23.91 -52.96 -28.51
C ASP A 39 -23.24 -54.24 -27.97
N ASN A 40 -22.15 -54.68 -28.60
CA ASN A 40 -21.51 -55.97 -28.33
C ASN A 40 -20.47 -55.92 -27.19
N ASP A 41 -19.97 -54.76 -26.80
CA ASP A 41 -19.02 -54.58 -25.69
C ASP A 41 -19.63 -53.88 -24.45
N GLY A 42 -20.79 -53.26 -24.60
CA GLY A 42 -21.67 -52.81 -23.52
C GLY A 42 -21.43 -51.37 -23.08
N ASP A 43 -20.79 -50.55 -23.91
CA ASP A 43 -20.45 -49.14 -23.63
C ASP A 43 -21.61 -48.16 -23.90
N GLY A 44 -22.64 -48.63 -24.62
CA GLY A 44 -23.84 -47.87 -24.98
C GLY A 44 -23.83 -47.29 -26.41
N LEU A 45 -22.78 -47.50 -27.20
CA LEU A 45 -22.69 -47.16 -28.62
C LEU A 45 -22.96 -48.42 -29.47
N ILE A 46 -23.33 -48.23 -30.74
CA ILE A 46 -23.61 -49.36 -31.66
C ILE A 46 -23.04 -49.10 -33.04
N ASP A 47 -22.50 -50.14 -33.67
CA ASP A 47 -22.17 -50.20 -35.09
C ASP A 47 -21.24 -49.06 -35.57
N GLY A 48 -21.66 -48.26 -36.55
CA GLY A 48 -20.84 -47.20 -37.15
C GLY A 48 -20.70 -45.96 -36.28
N ASP A 49 -21.49 -45.87 -35.21
CA ASP A 49 -21.41 -44.80 -34.21
C ASP A 49 -20.42 -45.18 -33.07
N ASP A 50 -19.95 -46.43 -33.05
CA ASP A 50 -19.00 -46.98 -32.08
C ASP A 50 -17.53 -46.79 -32.55
N PRO A 51 -16.63 -46.22 -31.71
CA PRO A 51 -15.21 -45.97 -32.03
C PRO A 51 -14.40 -47.24 -32.32
N ALA A 52 -14.68 -48.36 -31.64
CA ALA A 52 -14.09 -49.65 -31.95
C ALA A 52 -14.35 -50.09 -33.40
N CYS A 53 -15.42 -49.58 -33.99
CA CYS A 53 -15.87 -49.87 -35.35
C CYS A 53 -15.40 -48.88 -36.43
N GLN A 54 -14.82 -47.73 -36.06
CA GLN A 54 -14.41 -46.67 -36.99
C GLN A 54 -13.20 -47.01 -37.89
N ARG A 55 -12.55 -48.17 -37.70
CA ARG A 55 -11.41 -48.62 -38.52
C ARG A 55 -11.68 -49.89 -39.35
N GLY A 56 -12.93 -50.12 -39.75
CA GLY A 56 -13.30 -51.24 -40.64
C GLY A 56 -13.06 -52.60 -40.00
N ARG A 57 -13.20 -52.67 -38.67
CA ARG A 57 -13.11 -53.91 -37.90
C ARG A 57 -14.43 -54.67 -38.04
N ASP A 58 -14.34 -55.99 -38.07
CA ASP A 58 -15.51 -56.87 -38.13
C ASP A 58 -16.05 -57.21 -36.72
N VAL A 59 -15.36 -56.76 -35.68
CA VAL A 59 -15.65 -57.01 -34.26
C VAL A 59 -15.63 -55.69 -33.51
N GLU A 60 -16.65 -55.49 -32.68
CA GLU A 60 -16.84 -54.39 -31.74
C GLU A 60 -16.24 -54.91 -30.43
N SER A 61 -15.08 -54.37 -30.09
CA SER A 61 -14.20 -54.78 -28.99
C SER A 61 -13.86 -53.54 -28.18
N ASP A 62 -13.47 -53.67 -26.91
CA ASP A 62 -13.06 -52.54 -26.06
C ASP A 62 -12.41 -51.38 -26.85
N ASP A 63 -12.95 -50.19 -26.65
CA ASP A 63 -12.54 -48.97 -27.35
C ASP A 63 -11.01 -48.81 -27.40
N PRO A 64 -10.47 -48.34 -28.54
CA PRO A 64 -9.05 -48.04 -28.61
C PRO A 64 -8.72 -46.96 -27.58
N ILE A 65 -7.78 -47.25 -26.68
CA ILE A 65 -7.24 -46.23 -25.78
C ILE A 65 -6.52 -45.18 -26.64
N THR A 66 -7.06 -43.97 -26.67
CA THR A 66 -6.52 -42.76 -27.29
C THR A 66 -6.30 -41.71 -26.20
N ASP A 67 -5.67 -40.59 -26.55
CA ASP A 67 -5.39 -39.52 -25.60
C ASP A 67 -6.72 -39.02 -24.99
N CYS A 68 -7.73 -38.80 -25.85
CA CYS A 68 -9.11 -38.44 -25.46
C CYS A 68 -9.97 -39.48 -24.71
N ASN A 69 -9.40 -40.60 -24.22
CA ASN A 69 -10.15 -41.59 -23.44
C ASN A 69 -9.31 -42.45 -22.47
N ASN A 70 -8.05 -42.08 -22.21
CA ASN A 70 -7.13 -42.84 -21.39
C ASN A 70 -7.16 -42.42 -19.90
N GLY A 71 -7.85 -41.33 -19.57
CA GLY A 71 -7.99 -40.79 -18.22
C GLY A 71 -6.77 -40.05 -17.69
N GLU A 72 -5.85 -39.65 -18.57
CA GLU A 72 -4.72 -38.76 -18.32
C GLU A 72 -4.95 -37.45 -19.09
N ASP A 73 -4.27 -36.39 -18.68
CA ASP A 73 -4.23 -35.07 -19.33
C ASP A 73 -2.97 -35.07 -20.20
N ASP A 74 -3.12 -35.43 -21.48
CA ASP A 74 -1.99 -35.71 -22.37
C ASP A 74 -1.36 -34.44 -22.96
N ASP A 75 -2.03 -33.30 -22.92
CA ASP A 75 -1.52 -32.00 -23.39
C ASP A 75 -1.18 -31.01 -22.25
N GLY A 76 -1.63 -31.29 -21.02
CA GLY A 76 -1.24 -30.59 -19.80
C GLY A 76 -2.08 -29.34 -19.49
N ASP A 77 -3.24 -29.17 -20.12
CA ASP A 77 -4.11 -28.00 -19.92
C ASP A 77 -5.04 -28.11 -18.70
N GLY A 78 -5.08 -29.30 -18.06
CA GLY A 78 -5.87 -29.60 -16.87
C GLY A 78 -7.25 -30.18 -17.14
N LEU A 79 -7.64 -30.36 -18.40
CA LEU A 79 -8.80 -31.10 -18.85
C LEU A 79 -8.38 -32.51 -19.27
N VAL A 80 -9.35 -33.42 -19.36
CA VAL A 80 -9.07 -34.85 -19.58
C VAL A 80 -10.16 -35.46 -20.44
N ASP A 81 -9.75 -36.29 -21.39
CA ASP A 81 -10.62 -37.07 -22.24
C ASP A 81 -11.69 -36.20 -22.96
N LEU A 82 -12.94 -36.64 -23.01
CA LEU A 82 -14.03 -35.90 -23.65
C LEU A 82 -14.44 -34.59 -22.96
N ASP A 83 -13.94 -34.34 -21.74
CA ASP A 83 -14.14 -33.05 -21.07
C ASP A 83 -13.11 -32.01 -21.58
N ASP A 84 -12.12 -32.45 -22.37
CA ASP A 84 -11.11 -31.65 -23.05
C ASP A 84 -11.64 -31.05 -24.39
N PRO A 85 -11.45 -29.74 -24.68
CA PRO A 85 -11.94 -29.09 -25.90
C PRO A 85 -11.12 -29.43 -27.16
N GLY A 86 -9.89 -29.90 -27.01
CA GLY A 86 -9.09 -30.48 -28.10
C GLY A 86 -9.57 -31.88 -28.50
N CYS A 87 -10.38 -32.53 -27.66
CA CYS A 87 -11.04 -33.80 -28.00
C CYS A 87 -12.33 -33.62 -28.81
N ALA A 88 -12.22 -33.78 -30.13
CA ALA A 88 -13.41 -33.76 -30.99
C ALA A 88 -14.35 -34.97 -30.75
N ASN A 89 -13.81 -36.10 -30.29
CA ASN A 89 -14.52 -37.31 -29.88
C ASN A 89 -13.55 -38.33 -29.21
N ILE A 90 -14.11 -39.40 -28.63
CA ILE A 90 -13.38 -40.43 -27.86
C ILE A 90 -12.40 -41.27 -28.71
N GLY A 91 -12.45 -41.14 -30.05
CA GLY A 91 -11.54 -41.80 -30.97
C GLY A 91 -10.49 -40.86 -31.57
N ASP A 92 -10.43 -39.61 -31.08
CA ASP A 92 -9.39 -38.65 -31.43
C ASP A 92 -8.09 -39.01 -30.72
N ASP A 93 -6.97 -38.87 -31.45
CA ASP A 93 -5.65 -39.30 -31.02
C ASP A 93 -4.85 -38.13 -30.41
N SER A 94 -5.50 -37.00 -30.05
CA SER A 94 -4.85 -35.81 -29.48
C SER A 94 -5.86 -34.94 -28.72
N GLU A 95 -5.43 -34.42 -27.57
CA GLU A 95 -6.17 -33.45 -26.74
C GLU A 95 -5.79 -31.98 -27.05
N LEU A 96 -4.97 -31.72 -28.09
CA LEU A 96 -4.48 -30.36 -28.34
C LEU A 96 -5.57 -29.39 -28.81
N ASP A 97 -5.78 -28.34 -28.02
CA ASP A 97 -6.69 -27.24 -28.32
C ASP A 97 -6.34 -26.52 -29.63
N THR A 98 -7.37 -26.25 -30.48
CA THR A 98 -7.18 -25.52 -31.74
C THR A 98 -7.96 -24.20 -31.79
N PRO A 99 -7.34 -23.08 -32.21
CA PRO A 99 -5.97 -22.96 -32.73
C PRO A 99 -4.92 -23.08 -31.63
N VAL A 100 -3.85 -23.82 -31.92
CA VAL A 100 -2.69 -23.95 -31.03
C VAL A 100 -2.11 -22.53 -30.82
N PRO A 101 -1.92 -22.09 -29.56
CA PRO A 101 -1.30 -20.80 -29.25
C PRO A 101 0.10 -20.71 -29.87
N GLN A 102 0.52 -19.51 -30.29
CA GLN A 102 1.80 -19.34 -31.00
C GLN A 102 2.98 -19.90 -30.21
N CYS A 103 2.92 -19.79 -28.88
CA CYS A 103 3.95 -20.25 -27.96
C CYS A 103 4.02 -21.78 -27.73
N ASP A 104 3.22 -22.60 -28.42
CA ASP A 104 3.29 -24.06 -28.40
C ASP A 104 2.96 -24.70 -29.77
N ASP A 105 2.97 -23.92 -30.86
CA ASP A 105 2.57 -24.41 -32.19
C ASP A 105 3.72 -25.01 -33.01
N GLY A 106 4.95 -24.96 -32.51
CA GLY A 106 6.12 -25.51 -33.17
C GLY A 106 6.67 -24.61 -34.28
N ILE A 107 6.21 -23.36 -34.37
CA ILE A 107 6.53 -22.40 -35.42
C ILE A 107 6.99 -21.09 -34.79
N ASP A 108 8.19 -20.66 -35.18
CA ASP A 108 8.70 -19.29 -35.08
C ASP A 108 7.80 -18.31 -35.87
N ASN A 109 6.78 -17.82 -35.19
CA ASN A 109 5.71 -16.95 -35.62
C ASN A 109 6.13 -15.47 -35.68
N ASP A 110 7.06 -15.02 -34.83
CA ASP A 110 7.59 -13.65 -34.84
C ASP A 110 8.87 -13.49 -35.70
N GLY A 111 9.57 -14.59 -35.97
CA GLY A 111 10.71 -14.68 -36.87
C GLY A 111 12.07 -14.35 -36.23
N ASP A 112 12.19 -14.35 -34.90
CA ASP A 112 13.42 -14.07 -34.15
C ASP A 112 14.40 -15.29 -34.14
N GLY A 113 13.89 -16.48 -34.48
CA GLY A 113 14.64 -17.74 -34.54
C GLY A 113 14.56 -18.60 -33.27
N LYS A 114 13.81 -18.17 -32.27
CA LYS A 114 13.20 -18.97 -31.20
C LYS A 114 11.85 -19.50 -31.72
N ILE A 115 11.15 -20.34 -30.96
CA ILE A 115 10.08 -21.16 -31.58
C ILE A 115 8.88 -21.28 -30.64
N ASP A 116 9.10 -21.62 -29.37
CA ASP A 116 8.01 -21.86 -28.42
C ASP A 116 8.55 -21.71 -26.98
N TYR A 117 7.64 -21.65 -26.02
CA TYR A 117 7.97 -21.79 -24.60
C TYR A 117 8.71 -23.12 -24.34
N PRO A 118 9.74 -23.17 -23.47
CA PRO A 118 10.33 -22.10 -22.66
C PRO A 118 11.53 -21.41 -23.32
N ALA A 119 11.82 -21.67 -24.59
CA ALA A 119 13.04 -21.22 -25.26
C ALA A 119 12.89 -19.84 -25.94
N ASP A 120 11.66 -19.38 -26.03
CA ASP A 120 11.23 -18.14 -26.67
C ASP A 120 10.99 -17.03 -25.64
N PRO A 121 11.71 -15.89 -25.70
CA PRO A 121 11.56 -14.79 -24.74
C PRO A 121 10.20 -14.09 -24.79
N GLY A 122 9.52 -14.13 -25.94
CA GLY A 122 8.17 -13.60 -26.09
C GLY A 122 7.09 -14.51 -25.55
N CYS A 123 7.45 -15.73 -25.15
CA CYS A 123 6.56 -16.70 -24.54
C CYS A 123 6.80 -16.85 -23.05
N PHE A 124 5.88 -16.33 -22.25
CA PHE A 124 5.83 -16.53 -20.79
C PHE A 124 5.11 -17.84 -20.41
N SER A 125 4.38 -18.46 -21.35
CA SER A 125 3.72 -19.76 -21.16
C SER A 125 3.39 -20.44 -22.50
N PRO A 126 3.17 -21.77 -22.53
CA PRO A 126 2.75 -22.50 -23.74
C PRO A 126 1.40 -22.03 -24.28
N LEU A 127 0.50 -21.56 -23.40
CA LEU A 127 -0.87 -21.17 -23.78
C LEU A 127 -0.98 -19.72 -24.30
N GLN A 128 0.14 -18.99 -24.35
CA GLN A 128 0.14 -17.60 -24.78
C GLN A 128 -0.12 -17.48 -26.28
N ALA A 129 -1.07 -16.62 -26.65
CA ALA A 129 -1.56 -16.52 -28.02
C ALA A 129 -0.58 -15.84 -29.00
N SER A 130 0.44 -15.15 -28.51
CA SER A 130 1.40 -14.36 -29.29
C SER A 130 2.77 -14.47 -28.67
N GLU A 131 3.78 -14.71 -29.48
CA GLU A 131 5.20 -14.76 -29.07
C GLU A 131 5.99 -13.51 -29.48
N ASP A 132 5.33 -12.47 -30.01
CA ASP A 132 6.00 -11.21 -30.39
C ASP A 132 6.86 -10.63 -29.24
N ASP A 133 8.17 -10.50 -29.47
CA ASP A 133 9.08 -9.78 -28.59
C ASP A 133 10.02 -8.79 -29.31
N ASP A 134 10.88 -8.13 -28.53
CA ASP A 134 11.91 -7.22 -29.05
C ASP A 134 13.34 -7.83 -28.96
N CYS A 135 13.50 -9.10 -28.58
CA CYS A 135 14.79 -9.76 -28.41
C CYS A 135 15.49 -10.06 -29.74
N PRO A 136 16.84 -10.17 -29.76
CA PRO A 136 17.80 -9.94 -28.66
C PRO A 136 18.25 -8.47 -28.52
N ASP A 137 17.77 -7.53 -29.36
CA ASP A 137 18.34 -6.17 -29.48
C ASP A 137 17.41 -5.05 -28.95
N GLY A 138 16.29 -5.41 -28.33
CA GLY A 138 15.23 -4.50 -27.90
C GLY A 138 15.32 -4.05 -26.44
N PRO A 139 14.67 -2.93 -26.08
CA PRO A 139 14.71 -2.38 -24.73
C PRO A 139 14.00 -3.23 -23.68
N ASN A 140 13.15 -4.18 -24.10
CA ASN A 140 12.37 -5.05 -23.22
C ASN A 140 12.86 -6.50 -23.27
N CYS A 141 14.07 -6.77 -23.76
CA CYS A 141 14.56 -8.13 -23.82
C CYS A 141 14.92 -8.64 -22.41
N PRO A 142 14.34 -9.77 -21.93
CA PRO A 142 14.64 -10.33 -20.63
C PRO A 142 16.11 -10.77 -20.53
N GLU A 143 16.74 -10.63 -19.35
CA GLU A 143 18.15 -10.99 -19.15
C GLU A 143 18.45 -12.46 -19.47
N CYS A 144 17.47 -13.36 -19.36
CA CYS A 144 17.64 -14.77 -19.71
C CYS A 144 17.51 -15.09 -21.22
N GLY A 145 17.28 -14.07 -22.05
CA GLY A 145 17.15 -14.16 -23.50
C GLY A 145 17.89 -13.07 -24.30
N ASP A 146 18.69 -12.22 -23.64
CA ASP A 146 19.31 -11.04 -24.26
C ASP A 146 20.70 -11.30 -24.89
N GLY A 147 21.25 -12.50 -24.70
CA GLY A 147 22.55 -12.86 -25.27
C GLY A 147 23.75 -12.40 -24.45
N VAL A 148 23.56 -11.90 -23.23
CA VAL A 148 24.59 -11.36 -22.35
C VAL A 148 24.59 -12.10 -21.01
N ASP A 149 25.78 -12.54 -20.58
CA ASP A 149 26.06 -13.09 -19.24
C ASP A 149 25.95 -11.96 -18.20
N ASN A 150 24.72 -11.69 -17.78
CA ASN A 150 24.32 -10.58 -16.91
C ASN A 150 24.66 -10.86 -15.45
N ASP A 151 24.73 -12.13 -15.07
CA ASP A 151 25.09 -12.57 -13.72
C ASP A 151 26.60 -12.83 -13.54
N GLY A 152 27.35 -12.98 -14.64
CA GLY A 152 28.79 -13.17 -14.67
C GLY A 152 29.26 -14.57 -14.27
N ASP A 153 28.39 -15.58 -14.30
CA ASP A 153 28.74 -16.96 -13.94
C ASP A 153 29.39 -17.74 -15.09
N GLY A 154 29.30 -17.21 -16.31
CA GLY A 154 29.90 -17.75 -17.53
C GLY A 154 29.00 -18.68 -18.33
N ALA A 155 27.77 -18.92 -17.91
CA ALA A 155 26.64 -19.16 -18.80
C ALA A 155 26.11 -17.80 -19.34
N ILE A 156 25.06 -17.79 -20.17
CA ILE A 156 24.72 -16.58 -20.96
C ILE A 156 23.20 -16.41 -21.06
N ASP A 157 22.45 -17.50 -21.23
CA ASP A 157 20.98 -17.45 -21.36
C ASP A 157 20.41 -18.86 -21.18
N TYR A 158 19.10 -18.95 -21.03
CA TYR A 158 18.39 -20.22 -21.18
C TYR A 158 18.68 -20.89 -22.55
N PRO A 159 18.83 -22.23 -22.64
CA PRO A 159 18.80 -23.24 -21.57
C PRO A 159 20.20 -23.57 -21.02
N ALA A 160 21.22 -22.80 -21.43
CA ALA A 160 22.60 -23.05 -21.04
C ALA A 160 22.90 -22.54 -19.63
N ASP A 161 22.21 -21.47 -19.24
CA ASP A 161 22.18 -20.89 -17.91
C ASP A 161 21.23 -21.66 -16.99
N SER A 162 21.68 -21.94 -15.77
CA SER A 162 20.91 -22.70 -14.77
C SER A 162 20.19 -21.84 -13.74
N GLY A 163 20.43 -20.53 -13.77
CA GLY A 163 19.67 -19.47 -13.14
C GLY A 163 18.40 -19.08 -13.86
N CYS A 164 18.33 -19.32 -15.16
CA CYS A 164 17.14 -19.13 -15.98
C CYS A 164 16.24 -20.37 -15.99
N ALA A 165 14.98 -20.22 -15.61
CA ALA A 165 13.95 -21.25 -15.76
C ALA A 165 13.36 -21.26 -17.18
N SER A 166 13.30 -20.09 -17.82
CA SER A 166 12.89 -19.88 -19.21
C SER A 166 13.68 -18.74 -19.87
N ALA A 167 13.59 -18.60 -21.19
CA ALA A 167 14.16 -17.46 -21.92
C ALA A 167 13.39 -16.14 -21.69
N SER A 168 12.17 -16.22 -21.16
CA SER A 168 11.30 -15.07 -20.87
C SER A 168 11.56 -14.47 -19.47
N ASP A 169 12.40 -15.10 -18.66
CA ASP A 169 12.70 -14.66 -17.31
C ASP A 169 13.48 -13.33 -17.33
N SER A 170 13.01 -12.36 -16.54
CA SER A 170 13.57 -11.00 -16.52
C SER A 170 14.97 -10.90 -15.93
N LEU A 171 15.45 -11.92 -15.20
CA LEU A 171 16.74 -11.89 -14.50
C LEU A 171 17.52 -13.19 -14.69
N GLU A 172 18.76 -13.06 -15.19
CA GLU A 172 19.74 -14.14 -15.20
C GLU A 172 20.42 -14.20 -13.82
N ARG A 173 20.47 -15.38 -13.18
CA ARG A 173 20.93 -15.51 -11.80
C ARG A 173 22.00 -16.56 -11.62
N THR A 174 23.01 -16.23 -10.83
CA THR A 174 23.89 -17.28 -10.33
C THR A 174 23.08 -18.01 -9.28
N ALA A 175 22.93 -19.33 -9.37
CA ALA A 175 22.38 -20.12 -8.29
C ALA A 175 23.33 -19.99 -7.07
N ASP A 176 23.15 -18.93 -6.29
CA ASP A 176 24.08 -18.48 -5.26
C ASP A 176 23.56 -18.84 -3.86
N PRO A 177 24.18 -19.82 -3.17
CA PRO A 177 23.95 -20.07 -1.75
C PRO A 177 24.28 -18.88 -0.83
N THR A 178 24.80 -17.76 -1.37
CA THR A 178 25.09 -16.52 -0.64
C THR A 178 24.13 -15.34 -0.92
N ALA A 179 23.05 -15.54 -1.70
CA ALA A 179 22.07 -14.49 -2.05
C ALA A 179 21.41 -13.78 -0.84
N CYS A 180 21.31 -14.46 0.30
CA CYS A 180 20.88 -13.89 1.57
C CYS A 180 22.04 -13.63 2.55
N ALA A 181 23.20 -13.13 2.09
CA ALA A 181 24.37 -12.94 2.95
C ALA A 181 24.82 -14.21 3.72
N GLY A 182 24.52 -15.40 3.17
CA GLY A 182 24.82 -16.71 3.78
C GLY A 182 23.75 -17.27 4.73
N ILE A 183 22.52 -16.74 4.71
CA ILE A 183 21.35 -17.32 5.39
C ILE A 183 20.81 -18.51 4.59
N ASP A 184 20.54 -19.62 5.26
CA ASP A 184 19.86 -20.79 4.65
C ASP A 184 18.37 -20.44 4.42
N TYR A 185 17.89 -20.66 3.20
CA TYR A 185 16.48 -20.47 2.84
C TYR A 185 15.79 -21.78 2.42
N GLN A 186 14.47 -21.80 2.47
CA GLN A 186 13.64 -22.97 2.13
C GLN A 186 12.72 -22.66 0.95
N PRO A 187 12.63 -23.52 -0.08
CA PRO A 187 11.68 -23.30 -1.17
C PRO A 187 10.24 -23.49 -0.69
N LEU A 188 9.35 -22.58 -1.08
CA LEU A 188 7.90 -22.68 -0.96
C LEU A 188 7.29 -22.79 -2.35
N THR A 189 6.85 -23.99 -2.71
CA THR A 189 6.15 -24.25 -3.97
C THR A 189 4.64 -24.24 -3.75
N GLY A 190 3.96 -23.23 -4.28
CA GLY A 190 2.50 -23.14 -4.32
C GLY A 190 1.81 -22.90 -2.97
N ASN A 191 0.48 -23.06 -2.98
CA ASN A 191 -0.39 -22.78 -1.83
C ASN A 191 -0.18 -23.78 -0.70
N GLY A 192 -0.08 -23.29 0.54
CA GLY A 192 0.09 -24.20 1.67
C GLY A 192 0.32 -23.52 3.01
N VAL A 193 0.44 -24.38 4.02
CA VAL A 193 0.80 -23.98 5.39
C VAL A 193 2.09 -24.70 5.77
N THR A 194 3.12 -23.94 6.10
CA THR A 194 4.38 -24.44 6.66
C THR A 194 4.50 -24.03 8.13
N SER A 195 5.46 -24.62 8.85
CA SER A 195 5.72 -24.29 10.25
C SER A 195 7.21 -24.14 10.47
N GLY A 196 7.60 -23.05 11.12
CA GLY A 196 8.98 -22.69 11.42
C GLY A 196 9.18 -22.46 12.91
N VAL A 197 10.45 -22.35 13.32
CA VAL A 197 10.82 -22.04 14.70
C VAL A 197 12.01 -21.12 14.69
N ILE A 198 11.81 -19.87 15.10
CA ILE A 198 12.87 -18.87 15.23
C ILE A 198 13.70 -19.21 16.48
N VAL A 199 15.00 -19.49 16.29
CA VAL A 199 15.93 -19.90 17.35
C VAL A 199 17.17 -18.99 17.40
N PRO A 200 17.91 -18.94 18.53
CA PRO A 200 19.11 -18.10 18.65
C PRO A 200 20.25 -18.39 17.67
N ALA A 201 20.18 -19.50 16.94
CA ALA A 201 21.16 -19.88 15.94
C ALA A 201 20.84 -19.32 14.55
N ASP A 202 19.60 -18.86 14.35
CA ASP A 202 19.16 -18.23 13.11
C ASP A 202 19.84 -16.86 12.98
N SER A 203 19.88 -16.33 11.77
CA SER A 203 20.51 -15.04 11.49
C SER A 203 19.65 -13.88 12.01
N GLN A 204 20.27 -12.71 12.20
CA GLN A 204 19.63 -11.47 12.69
C GLN A 204 20.12 -10.28 11.85
N THR A 205 20.32 -10.50 10.55
CA THR A 205 20.96 -9.51 9.68
C THR A 205 19.98 -8.82 8.75
N LEU A 206 18.80 -9.40 8.56
CA LEU A 206 17.72 -8.78 7.80
C LEU A 206 16.78 -8.03 8.75
N SER A 207 16.10 -7.04 8.21
CA SER A 207 15.03 -6.30 8.88
C SER A 207 14.21 -5.58 7.81
N GLY A 208 12.88 -5.64 7.90
CA GLY A 208 11.96 -5.04 6.94
C GLY A 208 11.65 -3.58 7.25
N THR A 209 11.01 -2.87 6.31
CA THR A 209 10.61 -1.46 6.48
C THR A 209 9.62 -1.26 7.63
N CYS A 210 8.78 -2.27 7.91
CA CYS A 210 7.86 -2.30 9.04
C CYS A 210 8.45 -2.92 10.33
N GLY A 211 9.76 -3.19 10.36
CA GLY A 211 10.49 -3.64 11.54
C GLY A 211 11.08 -5.05 11.43
N GLY A 212 11.13 -5.74 12.56
CA GLY A 212 11.73 -7.08 12.67
C GLY A 212 13.25 -7.01 12.76
N PRO A 213 13.84 -6.52 13.86
CA PRO A 213 15.28 -6.62 14.09
C PRO A 213 15.66 -7.98 14.72
N GLY A 214 14.78 -8.97 14.60
CA GLY A 214 14.85 -10.22 15.32
C GLY A 214 15.71 -11.26 14.63
N HIS A 215 15.52 -12.50 15.06
CA HIS A 215 16.05 -13.64 14.32
C HIS A 215 15.09 -13.95 13.17
N GLU A 216 15.62 -14.34 12.01
CA GLU A 216 14.84 -14.51 10.78
C GLU A 216 14.92 -15.93 10.19
N GLN A 217 13.89 -16.27 9.44
CA GLN A 217 13.87 -17.43 8.55
C GLN A 217 13.38 -16.99 7.18
N VAL A 218 14.08 -17.46 6.15
CA VAL A 218 13.83 -17.05 4.77
C VAL A 218 13.25 -18.19 3.97
N TYR A 219 12.23 -17.86 3.19
CA TYR A 219 11.62 -18.75 2.21
C TYR A 219 11.81 -18.19 0.81
N GLU A 220 12.08 -19.07 -0.15
CA GLU A 220 12.16 -18.73 -1.57
C GLU A 220 10.82 -19.04 -2.24
N LEU A 221 10.33 -18.09 -3.03
CA LEU A 221 9.10 -18.16 -3.82
C LEU A 221 9.47 -18.10 -5.30
N THR A 222 8.79 -18.89 -6.12
CA THR A 222 8.85 -18.81 -7.58
C THR A 222 7.47 -18.45 -8.11
N ILE A 223 7.40 -17.36 -8.86
CA ILE A 223 6.19 -16.82 -9.46
C ILE A 223 6.28 -17.05 -10.95
N GLU A 224 5.44 -17.92 -11.49
CA GLU A 224 5.49 -18.33 -12.91
C GLU A 224 4.61 -17.43 -13.80
N ARG A 225 3.69 -16.68 -13.20
CA ARG A 225 2.75 -15.76 -13.86
C ARG A 225 2.35 -14.67 -12.85
N PRO A 226 1.86 -13.49 -13.28
CA PRO A 226 1.45 -12.44 -12.34
C PRO A 226 0.49 -12.97 -11.28
N GLN A 227 0.90 -12.90 -10.02
CA GLN A 227 0.15 -13.47 -8.90
C GLN A 227 0.10 -12.48 -7.74
N VAL A 228 -0.98 -12.53 -6.97
CA VAL A 228 -1.06 -11.85 -5.68
C VAL A 228 -0.78 -12.88 -4.59
N LEU A 229 0.33 -12.68 -3.89
CA LEU A 229 0.69 -13.43 -2.70
C LEU A 229 -0.08 -12.86 -1.50
N VAL A 230 -0.86 -13.71 -0.85
CA VAL A 230 -1.37 -13.49 0.51
C VAL A 230 -0.62 -14.42 1.46
N ALA A 231 0.27 -13.85 2.26
CA ALA A 231 1.07 -14.55 3.25
C ALA A 231 0.64 -14.15 4.66
N THR A 232 0.40 -15.11 5.55
CA THR A 232 0.02 -14.80 6.94
C THR A 232 0.66 -15.74 7.95
N THR A 233 1.11 -15.16 9.05
CA THR A 233 1.53 -15.89 10.25
C THR A 233 0.51 -15.77 11.38
N ALA A 234 -0.64 -15.10 11.16
CA ALA A 234 -1.72 -14.93 12.14
C ALA A 234 -2.57 -16.20 12.34
N LEU A 235 -1.89 -17.34 12.49
CA LEU A 235 -2.47 -18.65 12.68
C LEU A 235 -2.38 -19.07 14.15
N SER A 236 -3.28 -19.95 14.57
CA SER A 236 -3.34 -20.44 15.96
C SER A 236 -2.07 -21.15 16.45
N GLY A 237 -1.19 -21.58 15.54
CA GLY A 237 0.11 -22.18 15.84
C GLY A 237 1.25 -21.17 16.04
N THR A 238 1.03 -19.89 15.78
CA THR A 238 2.02 -18.83 16.00
C THR A 238 1.93 -18.30 17.42
N VAL A 239 3.05 -18.40 18.13
CA VAL A 239 3.15 -18.02 19.55
C VAL A 239 4.16 -16.91 19.81
N ILE A 240 4.75 -16.39 18.74
CA ILE A 240 5.73 -15.31 18.74
C ILE A 240 5.20 -14.16 17.93
N ASP A 241 5.70 -12.96 18.24
CA ASP A 241 5.42 -11.73 17.51
C ASP A 241 6.26 -11.70 16.23
N THR A 242 5.64 -11.92 15.08
CA THR A 242 6.36 -11.99 13.80
C THR A 242 6.32 -10.68 13.06
N VAL A 243 7.26 -10.46 12.15
CA VAL A 243 7.22 -9.47 11.08
C VAL A 243 7.38 -10.21 9.76
N LEU A 244 6.61 -9.85 8.74
CA LEU A 244 6.58 -10.55 7.46
C LEU A 244 6.85 -9.56 6.33
N TYR A 245 7.84 -9.84 5.49
CA TYR A 245 8.16 -9.01 4.32
C TYR A 245 8.64 -9.84 3.14
N VAL A 246 8.48 -9.30 1.93
CA VAL A 246 8.88 -9.94 0.68
C VAL A 246 9.89 -9.08 -0.05
N ARG A 247 10.97 -9.70 -0.55
CA ARG A 247 12.02 -9.03 -1.32
C ARG A 247 12.32 -9.75 -2.61
N GLU A 248 12.67 -9.02 -3.66
CA GLU A 248 13.22 -9.61 -4.88
C GLU A 248 14.66 -10.11 -4.66
N ARG A 249 15.45 -9.34 -3.90
CA ARG A 249 16.81 -9.65 -3.49
C ARG A 249 16.87 -9.67 -1.96
N CYS A 250 17.06 -10.85 -1.40
CA CYS A 250 17.01 -11.09 0.04
C CYS A 250 17.86 -10.11 0.88
N GLY A 251 19.11 -9.88 0.46
CA GLY A 251 20.05 -9.00 1.15
C GLY A 251 19.89 -7.50 0.89
N GLU A 252 19.04 -7.09 -0.06
CA GLU A 252 18.89 -5.69 -0.49
C GLU A 252 17.53 -5.13 -0.06
N PRO A 253 17.48 -4.30 1.00
CA PRO A 253 16.22 -3.76 1.51
C PRO A 253 15.40 -2.92 0.52
N SER A 254 16.05 -2.33 -0.49
CA SER A 254 15.39 -1.54 -1.54
C SER A 254 14.48 -2.36 -2.45
N THR A 255 14.65 -3.69 -2.47
CA THR A 255 13.83 -4.60 -3.29
C THR A 255 12.61 -5.13 -2.56
N GLU A 256 12.20 -4.49 -1.46
CA GLU A 256 11.07 -4.92 -0.65
C GLU A 256 9.73 -4.54 -1.28
N HIS A 257 8.93 -5.54 -1.65
CA HIS A 257 7.62 -5.34 -2.28
C HIS A 257 6.49 -5.13 -1.27
N GLY A 258 6.74 -5.42 0.01
CA GLY A 258 5.78 -5.15 1.06
C GLY A 258 6.19 -5.75 2.39
N CYS A 259 5.67 -5.16 3.47
CA CYS A 259 5.97 -5.53 4.84
C CYS A 259 4.72 -5.39 5.72
N ASN A 260 4.50 -6.32 6.63
CA ASN A 260 3.57 -6.17 7.74
C ASN A 260 4.12 -6.78 9.04
N ASP A 261 4.01 -6.04 10.15
CA ASP A 261 4.30 -6.51 11.50
C ASP A 261 3.06 -7.18 12.13
N ASN A 262 1.87 -6.59 11.98
CA ASN A 262 0.66 -7.02 12.66
C ASN A 262 -0.53 -7.18 11.73
N ALA A 263 -1.10 -8.40 11.68
CA ALA A 263 -2.29 -8.67 10.88
C ALA A 263 -3.52 -7.86 11.35
N THR A 264 -3.60 -7.58 12.65
CA THR A 264 -4.56 -6.65 13.28
C THR A 264 -3.91 -6.05 14.54
N ALA A 265 -4.39 -4.90 15.02
CA ALA A 265 -3.86 -4.26 16.21
C ALA A 265 -3.90 -5.19 17.44
N GLY A 266 -2.73 -5.55 17.97
CA GLY A 266 -2.57 -6.45 19.13
C GLY A 266 -2.56 -7.94 18.79
N ALA A 267 -2.53 -8.32 17.51
CA ALA A 267 -2.15 -9.66 17.09
C ALA A 267 -0.66 -9.92 17.42
N VAL A 268 -0.26 -11.19 17.37
CA VAL A 268 1.16 -11.60 17.41
C VAL A 268 1.63 -12.12 16.05
N GLY A 269 0.72 -12.22 15.08
CA GLY A 269 1.04 -12.69 13.74
C GLY A 269 0.76 -11.60 12.73
N SER A 270 1.48 -11.65 11.63
CA SER A 270 1.48 -10.69 10.53
C SER A 270 0.67 -11.21 9.35
N SER A 271 0.24 -10.32 8.46
CA SER A 271 -0.43 -10.70 7.21
C SER A 271 -0.07 -9.73 6.09
N LEU A 272 0.52 -10.21 5.02
CA LEU A 272 0.96 -9.43 3.88
C LEU A 272 0.17 -9.85 2.63
N THR A 273 -0.30 -8.87 1.87
CA THR A 273 -0.87 -9.07 0.53
C THR A 273 -0.06 -8.24 -0.44
N VAL A 274 0.54 -8.86 -1.45
CA VAL A 274 1.43 -8.18 -2.40
C VAL A 274 1.25 -8.77 -3.81
N ALA A 275 1.16 -7.91 -4.82
CA ALA A 275 1.18 -8.32 -6.22
C ALA A 275 2.64 -8.52 -6.66
N LEU A 276 2.92 -9.66 -7.29
CA LEU A 276 4.24 -10.07 -7.74
C LEU A 276 4.16 -10.44 -9.22
N ASP A 277 5.09 -9.89 -9.99
CA ASP A 277 5.31 -10.27 -11.38
C ASP A 277 6.03 -11.62 -11.46
N PRO A 278 6.12 -12.26 -12.64
CA PRO A 278 6.88 -13.48 -12.82
C PRO A 278 8.34 -13.29 -12.38
N GLY A 279 8.85 -14.19 -11.54
CA GLY A 279 10.20 -14.09 -10.99
C GLY A 279 10.40 -14.83 -9.67
N TYR A 280 11.56 -14.58 -9.06
CA TYR A 280 11.97 -15.18 -7.79
C TYR A 280 11.97 -14.15 -6.67
N TYR A 281 11.30 -14.50 -5.57
CA TYR A 281 11.18 -13.64 -4.40
C TYR A 281 11.56 -14.37 -3.12
N TYR A 282 11.91 -13.62 -2.09
CA TYR A 282 12.23 -14.11 -0.77
C TYR A 282 11.17 -13.60 0.20
N LEU A 283 10.44 -14.51 0.83
CA LEU A 283 9.51 -14.22 1.92
C LEU A 283 10.22 -14.45 3.24
N ILE A 284 10.38 -13.39 4.02
CA ILE A 284 11.12 -13.40 5.28
C ILE A 284 10.15 -13.33 6.45
N VAL A 285 10.26 -14.31 7.35
CA VAL A 285 9.58 -14.30 8.64
C VAL A 285 10.60 -13.92 9.71
N ASP A 286 10.43 -12.74 10.26
CA ASP A 286 11.32 -12.16 11.25
C ASP A 286 10.64 -12.10 12.62
N GLY A 287 11.41 -12.04 13.69
CA GLY A 287 10.90 -11.75 15.02
C GLY A 287 10.79 -10.24 15.23
N ALA A 288 9.70 -9.75 15.80
CA ALA A 288 9.53 -8.32 16.10
C ALA A 288 10.62 -7.71 17.02
N SER A 289 11.45 -8.56 17.66
CA SER A 289 12.64 -8.13 18.41
C SER A 289 13.72 -9.21 18.44
N VAL A 290 14.97 -8.82 18.75
CA VAL A 290 16.09 -9.74 19.02
C VAL A 290 15.82 -10.78 20.13
N ALA A 291 14.81 -10.55 20.98
CA ALA A 291 14.42 -11.46 22.04
C ALA A 291 13.31 -12.44 21.62
N THR A 292 12.71 -12.23 20.45
CA THR A 292 11.56 -13.00 19.97
C THR A 292 12.04 -14.33 19.41
N LEU A 293 11.68 -15.41 20.10
CA LEU A 293 12.10 -16.78 19.79
C LEU A 293 10.94 -17.75 20.05
N GLY A 294 10.72 -18.69 19.15
CA GLY A 294 9.63 -19.66 19.29
C GLY A 294 9.03 -20.09 17.96
N ALA A 295 7.91 -20.79 18.03
CA ALA A 295 7.26 -21.38 16.86
C ALA A 295 6.31 -20.41 16.17
N TYR A 296 6.28 -20.47 14.85
CA TYR A 296 5.28 -19.83 14.01
C TYR A 296 4.72 -20.82 12.98
N GLN A 297 3.52 -20.51 12.49
CA GLN A 297 3.00 -21.11 11.28
C GLN A 297 2.88 -20.02 10.23
N LEU A 298 3.25 -20.35 8.99
CA LEU A 298 3.15 -19.46 7.84
C LEU A 298 2.21 -20.11 6.83
N GLN A 299 1.15 -19.42 6.46
CA GLN A 299 0.31 -19.78 5.32
C GLN A 299 0.61 -18.84 4.16
N VAL A 300 0.82 -19.42 2.99
CA VAL A 300 0.96 -18.69 1.72
C VAL A 300 -0.15 -19.14 0.78
N THR A 301 -0.84 -18.18 0.19
CA THR A 301 -1.85 -18.41 -0.84
C THR A 301 -1.60 -17.44 -1.98
N PHE A 302 -1.33 -17.97 -3.16
CA PHE A 302 -1.22 -17.27 -4.42
C PHE A 302 -2.59 -17.24 -5.08
N TYR A 303 -2.97 -16.07 -5.53
CA TYR A 303 -4.15 -15.82 -6.33
C TYR A 303 -3.71 -15.33 -7.72
N PRO A 304 -4.46 -15.63 -8.78
CA PRO A 304 -4.23 -15.02 -10.07
C PRO A 304 -4.35 -13.49 -9.96
N GLY A 305 -3.38 -12.77 -10.53
CA GLY A 305 -3.31 -11.30 -10.55
C GLY A 305 -4.17 -10.67 -11.65
N ALA A 306 -4.18 -9.35 -11.74
CA ALA A 306 -4.95 -8.63 -12.77
C ALA A 306 -4.57 -9.08 -14.19
N GLY A 307 -5.57 -9.27 -15.05
CA GLY A 307 -5.39 -9.71 -16.45
C GLY A 307 -5.05 -11.19 -16.64
N THR A 308 -4.86 -11.96 -15.57
CA THR A 308 -4.60 -13.41 -15.67
C THR A 308 -5.88 -14.21 -15.86
N SER A 309 -5.82 -15.32 -16.62
CA SER A 309 -6.98 -16.19 -16.80
C SER A 309 -7.40 -16.85 -15.49
N CYS A 310 -8.72 -16.89 -15.26
CA CYS A 310 -9.36 -17.54 -14.12
C CYS A 310 -10.43 -18.55 -14.56
N ASP A 311 -10.39 -18.97 -15.83
CA ASP A 311 -11.35 -19.90 -16.42
C ASP A 311 -11.37 -21.28 -15.73
N GLY A 312 -10.26 -21.67 -15.09
CA GLY A 312 -10.15 -22.88 -14.26
C GLY A 312 -10.95 -22.87 -12.95
N GLY A 313 -11.70 -21.79 -12.66
CA GLY A 313 -12.51 -21.67 -11.43
C GLY A 313 -11.72 -21.24 -10.20
N GLU A 314 -10.52 -20.71 -10.40
CA GLU A 314 -9.65 -20.14 -9.38
C GLU A 314 -10.25 -18.82 -8.87
N ALA A 315 -10.15 -18.59 -7.56
CA ALA A 315 -10.55 -17.29 -7.00
C ALA A 315 -9.47 -16.26 -7.36
N CYS A 316 -9.88 -15.11 -7.88
CA CYS A 316 -8.98 -13.98 -8.10
C CYS A 316 -8.46 -13.39 -6.79
N ALA A 317 -7.42 -12.57 -6.90
CA ALA A 317 -6.88 -11.86 -5.75
C ALA A 317 -7.96 -11.02 -5.04
N PRO A 318 -7.83 -10.77 -3.72
CA PRO A 318 -8.73 -9.86 -3.02
C PRO A 318 -8.84 -8.50 -3.72
N GLY A 319 -10.05 -8.07 -4.04
CA GLY A 319 -10.32 -6.84 -4.80
C GLY A 319 -10.43 -7.03 -6.32
N LEU A 320 -10.22 -8.25 -6.84
CA LEU A 320 -10.45 -8.62 -8.23
C LEU A 320 -11.56 -9.67 -8.34
N VAL A 321 -12.22 -9.69 -9.48
CA VAL A 321 -13.30 -10.62 -9.80
C VAL A 321 -13.06 -11.32 -11.12
N CYS A 322 -13.42 -12.61 -11.14
CA CYS A 322 -13.24 -13.45 -12.32
C CYS A 322 -14.39 -13.19 -13.30
N ARG A 323 -14.15 -12.40 -14.34
CA ARG A 323 -15.18 -12.04 -15.33
C ARG A 323 -14.65 -12.03 -16.76
N THR A 324 -15.58 -12.09 -17.70
CA THR A 324 -15.27 -11.97 -19.13
C THR A 324 -15.41 -10.50 -19.51
N LEU A 325 -14.33 -9.91 -20.02
CA LEU A 325 -14.38 -8.55 -20.57
C LEU A 325 -15.31 -8.46 -21.79
N PRO A 326 -15.97 -7.31 -22.04
CA PRO A 326 -16.83 -7.14 -23.21
C PRO A 326 -16.12 -7.50 -24.52
N GLY A 327 -16.65 -8.50 -25.23
CA GLY A 327 -16.09 -8.98 -26.50
C GLY A 327 -14.97 -10.04 -26.36
N GLY A 328 -14.59 -10.42 -25.14
CA GLY A 328 -13.70 -11.54 -24.87
C GLY A 328 -14.42 -12.90 -24.87
N THR A 329 -13.66 -13.98 -25.00
CA THR A 329 -14.17 -15.37 -24.92
C THR A 329 -13.72 -16.12 -23.67
N GLY A 330 -12.72 -15.61 -22.93
CA GLY A 330 -12.23 -16.17 -21.66
C GLY A 330 -12.46 -15.24 -20.48
N LYS A 331 -12.42 -15.78 -19.26
CA LYS A 331 -12.50 -15.00 -18.02
C LYS A 331 -11.10 -14.67 -17.52
N THR A 332 -10.91 -13.42 -17.16
CA THR A 332 -9.71 -12.91 -16.53
C THR A 332 -10.04 -12.30 -15.17
N CYS A 333 -9.05 -12.21 -14.30
CA CYS A 333 -9.17 -11.48 -13.05
C CYS A 333 -9.09 -9.98 -13.34
N GLU A 334 -10.21 -9.30 -13.16
CA GLU A 334 -10.36 -7.88 -13.48
C GLU A 334 -10.87 -7.12 -12.25
N GLN A 335 -10.81 -5.79 -12.27
CA GLN A 335 -11.52 -5.00 -11.27
C GLN A 335 -13.04 -5.27 -11.35
N PRO A 336 -13.81 -5.06 -10.26
CA PRO A 336 -15.28 -5.06 -10.30
C PRO A 336 -15.78 -4.12 -11.39
N VAL A 337 -16.91 -4.48 -12.02
CA VAL A 337 -17.52 -3.73 -13.14
C VAL A 337 -17.65 -2.25 -12.75
N CYS A 338 -18.21 -1.98 -11.57
CA CYS A 338 -18.44 -0.65 -11.01
C CYS A 338 -17.20 0.17 -10.61
N SER A 339 -16.01 -0.23 -11.04
CA SER A 339 -14.73 0.43 -10.71
C SER A 339 -13.65 0.31 -11.79
N ASP A 340 -14.00 -0.15 -12.99
CA ASP A 340 -13.03 -0.49 -14.04
C ASP A 340 -12.85 0.61 -15.11
N GLY A 341 -13.62 1.69 -15.04
CA GLY A 341 -13.54 2.80 -15.99
C GLY A 341 -14.36 2.61 -17.27
N ARG A 342 -15.21 1.58 -17.38
CA ARG A 342 -15.88 1.17 -18.62
C ARG A 342 -17.39 1.13 -18.46
N ASP A 343 -18.07 1.80 -19.37
CA ASP A 343 -19.52 1.66 -19.61
C ASP A 343 -19.83 0.28 -20.21
N ASP A 344 -19.96 -0.73 -19.32
CA ASP A 344 -20.09 -2.13 -19.70
C ASP A 344 -21.52 -2.50 -20.15
N ASP A 345 -22.53 -1.73 -19.73
CA ASP A 345 -23.94 -1.96 -20.07
C ASP A 345 -24.47 -1.06 -21.22
N GLY A 346 -23.73 0.00 -21.55
CA GLY A 346 -23.95 0.88 -22.70
C GLY A 346 -24.96 2.00 -22.47
N ASP A 347 -25.29 2.32 -21.21
CA ASP A 347 -26.21 3.40 -20.86
C ASP A 347 -25.60 4.82 -20.98
N GLY A 348 -24.26 4.90 -21.09
CA GLY A 348 -23.49 6.12 -21.25
C GLY A 348 -22.88 6.65 -19.94
N VAL A 349 -23.02 5.92 -18.84
CA VAL A 349 -22.34 6.10 -17.57
C VAL A 349 -21.45 4.87 -17.33
N ALA A 350 -20.34 5.04 -16.60
CA ALA A 350 -19.26 4.06 -16.64
C ALA A 350 -18.96 3.37 -15.32
N ASP A 351 -19.28 3.96 -14.16
CA ASP A 351 -18.92 3.38 -12.86
C ASP A 351 -19.72 4.05 -11.73
N TYR A 352 -19.62 3.48 -10.53
CA TYR A 352 -19.97 4.15 -9.29
C TYR A 352 -19.23 5.50 -9.12
N PRO A 353 -19.86 6.55 -8.56
CA PRO A 353 -21.23 6.64 -8.06
C PRO A 353 -22.26 7.07 -9.11
N GLY A 354 -21.84 7.30 -10.36
CA GLY A 354 -22.69 7.87 -11.39
C GLY A 354 -23.63 6.88 -12.05
N ASP A 355 -23.25 5.60 -12.03
CA ASP A 355 -23.97 4.52 -12.70
C ASP A 355 -25.14 3.98 -11.84
N PRO A 356 -26.39 3.92 -12.37
CA PRO A 356 -27.55 3.40 -11.65
C PRO A 356 -27.53 1.89 -11.40
N GLY A 357 -26.77 1.12 -12.16
CA GLY A 357 -26.51 -0.28 -11.90
C GLY A 357 -25.58 -0.53 -10.72
N CYS A 358 -24.79 0.47 -10.32
CA CYS A 358 -23.81 0.37 -9.23
C CYS A 358 -24.33 0.83 -7.87
N ALA A 359 -24.52 -0.10 -6.94
CA ALA A 359 -24.76 0.24 -5.54
C ALA A 359 -23.44 0.50 -4.78
N SER A 360 -22.34 -0.10 -5.21
CA SER A 360 -21.00 0.10 -4.64
C SER A 360 -19.89 -0.07 -5.70
N PRO A 361 -18.67 0.46 -5.47
CA PRO A 361 -17.51 0.20 -6.34
C PRO A 361 -17.11 -1.27 -6.43
N ALA A 362 -17.57 -2.12 -5.50
CA ALA A 362 -17.22 -3.54 -5.46
C ALA A 362 -18.24 -4.43 -6.20
N ASP A 363 -19.25 -3.83 -6.83
CA ASP A 363 -20.31 -4.58 -7.50
C ASP A 363 -19.86 -5.09 -8.88
N ASP A 364 -20.26 -6.33 -9.18
CA ASP A 364 -19.84 -7.05 -10.40
C ASP A 364 -20.84 -6.90 -11.56
N SER A 365 -21.71 -5.89 -11.50
CA SER A 365 -22.73 -5.66 -12.52
C SER A 365 -23.22 -4.22 -12.48
N GLU A 366 -23.13 -3.57 -13.63
CA GLU A 366 -23.72 -2.25 -13.95
C GLU A 366 -25.08 -2.35 -14.63
N ALA A 367 -25.59 -3.57 -14.86
CA ALA A 367 -26.83 -3.70 -15.61
C ALA A 367 -28.03 -3.10 -14.86
N ASP A 368 -28.65 -2.10 -15.47
CA ASP A 368 -29.91 -1.51 -15.00
C ASP A 368 -30.99 -1.43 -16.09
N ASP A 369 -32.13 -0.82 -15.73
CA ASP A 369 -33.19 -0.48 -16.68
C ASP A 369 -33.62 1.00 -16.60
N CYS A 370 -32.75 1.86 -16.07
CA CYS A 370 -32.95 3.29 -15.94
C CYS A 370 -32.97 4.03 -17.29
N PRO A 371 -33.63 5.20 -17.36
CA PRO A 371 -34.38 5.88 -16.29
C PRO A 371 -35.86 5.44 -16.16
N ASP A 372 -36.36 4.56 -17.03
CA ASP A 372 -37.81 4.29 -17.16
C ASP A 372 -38.24 2.85 -16.76
N GLY A 373 -37.30 2.03 -16.31
CA GLY A 373 -37.52 0.61 -16.03
C GLY A 373 -38.08 0.31 -14.63
N PRO A 374 -38.76 -0.84 -14.45
CA PRO A 374 -39.35 -1.24 -13.17
C PRO A 374 -38.36 -1.47 -12.02
N THR A 375 -37.05 -1.61 -12.28
CA THR A 375 -36.02 -1.78 -11.25
C THR A 375 -35.11 -0.56 -11.09
N CYS A 376 -35.39 0.54 -11.79
CA CYS A 376 -34.59 1.74 -11.71
C CYS A 376 -34.57 2.29 -10.26
N PRO A 377 -33.38 2.51 -9.67
CA PRO A 377 -33.26 3.04 -8.32
C PRO A 377 -33.89 4.43 -8.18
N ALA A 378 -34.37 4.77 -6.98
CA ALA A 378 -35.07 6.04 -6.72
C ALA A 378 -34.21 7.24 -7.13
N CYS A 379 -32.90 7.16 -6.88
CA CYS A 379 -31.93 8.20 -7.20
C CYS A 379 -31.54 8.32 -8.69
N SER A 380 -32.21 7.58 -9.59
CA SER A 380 -32.02 7.65 -11.05
C SER A 380 -33.30 7.52 -11.86
N ASN A 381 -34.48 7.56 -11.22
CA ASN A 381 -35.76 7.27 -11.85
C ASN A 381 -36.50 8.52 -12.37
N HIS A 382 -35.88 9.69 -12.33
CA HIS A 382 -36.47 10.96 -12.79
C HIS A 382 -37.69 11.40 -11.99
N GLN A 383 -37.79 11.01 -10.72
CA GLN A 383 -38.85 11.40 -9.80
C GLN A 383 -38.28 11.89 -8.47
N ASP A 384 -38.78 13.05 -8.06
CA ASP A 384 -38.73 13.58 -6.69
C ASP A 384 -39.61 12.69 -5.78
N ASP A 385 -39.07 11.53 -5.40
CA ASP A 385 -39.65 10.52 -4.53
C ASP A 385 -39.73 10.99 -3.06
N ASP A 386 -38.83 11.88 -2.62
CA ASP A 386 -38.81 12.45 -1.27
C ASP A 386 -39.56 13.80 -1.13
N GLY A 387 -39.80 14.50 -2.23
CA GLY A 387 -40.61 15.72 -2.30
C GLY A 387 -39.90 17.01 -1.93
N ASP A 388 -38.56 17.03 -1.89
CA ASP A 388 -37.74 18.20 -1.58
C ASP A 388 -37.60 19.16 -2.79
N GLY A 389 -37.95 18.69 -3.99
CA GLY A 389 -37.92 19.43 -5.25
C GLY A 389 -36.62 19.29 -6.06
N GLN A 390 -35.68 18.48 -5.58
CA GLN A 390 -34.61 17.82 -6.32
C GLN A 390 -35.17 16.46 -6.80
N VAL A 391 -34.41 15.64 -7.53
CA VAL A 391 -35.05 14.59 -8.37
C VAL A 391 -34.20 13.34 -8.49
N ASP A 392 -32.88 13.47 -8.71
CA ASP A 392 -31.97 12.33 -8.86
C ASP A 392 -30.51 12.79 -8.68
N TYR A 393 -29.61 11.83 -8.47
CA TYR A 393 -28.16 12.06 -8.55
C TYR A 393 -27.76 12.66 -9.92
N PRO A 394 -26.78 13.58 -9.99
CA PRO A 394 -26.06 14.27 -8.91
C PRO A 394 -26.74 15.57 -8.47
N ALA A 395 -27.94 15.85 -9.00
CA ALA A 395 -28.67 17.07 -8.70
C ALA A 395 -29.32 17.01 -7.32
N ASP A 396 -29.61 15.80 -6.86
CA ASP A 396 -30.13 15.49 -5.54
C ASP A 396 -29.00 15.19 -4.54
N PRO A 397 -28.78 16.04 -3.52
CA PRO A 397 -27.79 15.86 -2.47
C PRO A 397 -28.12 14.71 -1.51
N ASP A 398 -29.37 14.24 -1.51
CA ASP A 398 -29.86 13.15 -0.66
C ASP A 398 -29.72 11.78 -1.35
N CYS A 399 -29.25 11.80 -2.59
CA CYS A 399 -28.71 10.66 -3.33
C CYS A 399 -27.19 10.65 -3.29
N ALA A 400 -26.59 9.67 -2.63
CA ALA A 400 -25.12 9.56 -2.59
C ALA A 400 -24.53 8.83 -3.82
N SER A 401 -25.36 8.07 -4.55
CA SER A 401 -25.06 7.52 -5.87
C SER A 401 -26.34 7.32 -6.67
N ALA A 402 -26.19 7.20 -7.99
CA ALA A 402 -27.27 6.88 -8.92
C ALA A 402 -27.93 5.53 -8.61
N GLY A 403 -27.15 4.54 -8.12
CA GLY A 403 -27.64 3.20 -7.78
C GLY A 403 -28.44 3.09 -6.48
N GLN A 404 -28.69 4.19 -5.77
CA GLN A 404 -29.42 4.14 -4.50
C GLN A 404 -30.92 3.90 -4.69
N THR A 405 -31.40 2.83 -4.05
CA THR A 405 -32.81 2.39 -4.14
C THR A 405 -33.80 3.26 -3.36
N VAL A 406 -33.30 4.20 -2.56
CA VAL A 406 -34.09 5.15 -1.77
C VAL A 406 -33.47 6.53 -1.96
N GLU A 407 -34.30 7.51 -2.26
CA GLU A 407 -33.96 8.93 -2.23
C GLU A 407 -34.11 9.39 -0.77
N GLY A 408 -32.98 9.70 -0.13
CA GLY A 408 -32.91 10.10 1.27
C GLY A 408 -33.01 8.99 2.33
N CYS A 409 -33.19 9.43 3.56
CA CYS A 409 -33.18 8.65 4.79
C CYS A 409 -34.64 8.35 5.17
N GLY A 410 -35.25 7.26 4.69
CA GLY A 410 -36.71 7.06 4.62
C GLY A 410 -37.57 7.15 5.91
N ALA A 411 -36.99 7.44 7.08
CA ALA A 411 -37.70 7.80 8.32
C ALA A 411 -37.56 9.29 8.71
N GLU A 412 -36.63 10.00 8.09
CA GLU A 412 -36.32 11.42 8.32
C GLU A 412 -37.37 12.31 7.67
N GLN A 413 -37.87 13.29 8.43
CA GLN A 413 -38.82 14.29 7.95
C GLN A 413 -38.18 15.66 7.74
N ASP A 414 -36.94 15.84 8.19
CA ASP A 414 -36.16 17.06 8.01
C ASP A 414 -35.25 17.01 6.78
N PRO A 415 -34.88 18.16 6.20
CA PRO A 415 -33.94 18.20 5.09
C PRO A 415 -32.57 17.68 5.52
N ILE A 416 -32.05 16.69 4.80
CA ILE A 416 -30.73 16.14 5.03
C ILE A 416 -29.69 17.09 4.43
N GLN A 417 -28.50 17.13 5.03
CA GLN A 417 -27.43 18.01 4.59
C GLN A 417 -26.19 17.20 4.16
N THR A 418 -25.69 17.41 2.96
CA THR A 418 -24.44 16.77 2.53
C THR A 418 -23.21 17.42 3.18
N VAL A 419 -22.32 16.58 3.70
CA VAL A 419 -21.00 16.98 4.19
C VAL A 419 -20.12 17.37 3.00
N THR A 420 -20.01 18.67 2.77
CA THR A 420 -19.19 19.25 1.69
C THR A 420 -17.95 19.99 2.19
N GLY A 421 -17.78 20.07 3.51
CA GLY A 421 -16.68 20.77 4.16
C GLY A 421 -16.44 20.30 5.58
N PRO A 422 -15.25 20.56 6.15
CA PRO A 422 -14.78 19.97 7.41
C PRO A 422 -15.56 20.46 8.63
N THR A 423 -16.29 21.56 8.48
CA THR A 423 -17.15 22.07 9.52
C THR A 423 -18.45 22.59 8.95
N LEU A 424 -19.55 22.00 9.39
CA LEU A 424 -20.91 22.41 9.11
C LEU A 424 -21.51 23.10 10.34
N SER A 425 -22.53 23.91 10.12
CA SER A 425 -23.26 24.58 11.20
C SER A 425 -24.74 24.58 10.87
N GLY A 426 -25.55 24.13 11.83
CA GLY A 426 -26.99 24.01 11.68
C GLY A 426 -27.71 24.25 13.00
N SER A 427 -28.98 23.85 13.06
CA SER A 427 -29.74 23.89 14.31
C SER A 427 -30.81 22.80 14.39
N THR A 428 -30.91 22.14 15.55
CA THR A 428 -31.94 21.16 15.87
C THR A 428 -33.23 21.79 16.42
N ALA A 429 -33.26 23.10 16.71
CA ALA A 429 -34.35 23.77 17.45
C ALA A 429 -35.74 23.82 16.75
N ALA A 430 -35.84 23.30 15.54
CA ALA A 430 -37.07 23.17 14.78
C ALA A 430 -37.16 21.84 14.00
N ALA A 431 -36.23 20.93 14.28
CA ALA A 431 -36.20 19.60 13.71
C ALA A 431 -37.25 18.70 14.37
N HIS A 432 -37.42 17.52 13.82
CA HIS A 432 -38.21 16.43 14.31
C HIS A 432 -37.34 15.50 15.16
N ASP A 433 -38.00 14.56 15.82
CA ASP A 433 -37.41 13.51 16.66
C ASP A 433 -37.75 12.20 15.92
N ASP A 434 -36.98 11.95 14.88
CA ASP A 434 -37.22 10.89 13.90
C ASP A 434 -36.39 9.65 14.22
N PHE A 435 -35.27 9.81 14.94
CA PHE A 435 -34.33 8.74 15.25
C PHE A 435 -34.00 8.64 16.76
N ASP A 436 -34.17 7.45 17.33
CA ASP A 436 -33.91 7.15 18.75
C ASP A 436 -32.79 6.10 18.87
N PRO A 437 -31.50 6.51 18.88
CA PRO A 437 -30.36 5.59 18.88
C PRO A 437 -30.22 4.83 20.19
N THR A 438 -29.73 3.59 20.12
CA THR A 438 -29.69 2.70 21.31
C THR A 438 -28.67 3.08 22.39
N CYS A 439 -27.81 4.06 22.13
CA CYS A 439 -26.63 4.35 22.94
C CYS A 439 -26.73 5.58 23.84
N GLY A 440 -27.86 6.29 23.84
CA GLY A 440 -28.05 7.45 24.71
C GLY A 440 -29.04 8.41 24.08
N GLY A 441 -29.49 9.41 24.85
CA GLY A 441 -30.52 10.34 24.42
C GLY A 441 -31.90 9.69 24.33
N SER A 442 -32.96 10.43 24.65
CA SER A 442 -34.31 10.01 24.24
C SER A 442 -35.18 11.24 24.16
N GLY A 443 -35.76 11.46 22.98
CA GLY A 443 -36.64 12.58 22.71
C GLY A 443 -35.93 13.91 22.48
N GLY A 444 -34.64 13.87 22.09
CA GLY A 444 -33.94 15.00 21.49
C GLY A 444 -34.51 15.30 20.10
N LEU A 445 -34.15 16.44 19.52
CA LEU A 445 -34.45 16.71 18.12
C LEU A 445 -33.18 16.44 17.33
N ASP A 446 -33.30 15.72 16.22
CA ASP A 446 -32.18 15.20 15.45
C ASP A 446 -32.11 15.82 14.03
N VAL A 447 -30.92 15.82 13.44
CA VAL A 447 -30.70 16.23 12.05
C VAL A 447 -29.68 15.29 11.42
N ALA A 448 -30.03 14.70 10.28
CA ALA A 448 -29.14 13.86 9.50
C ALA A 448 -28.25 14.64 8.51
N HIS A 449 -27.05 14.11 8.27
CA HIS A 449 -26.12 14.59 7.26
C HIS A 449 -25.56 13.42 6.45
N PHE A 450 -25.48 13.53 5.12
CA PHE A 450 -24.84 12.51 4.29
C PHE A 450 -23.34 12.75 4.12
N LEU A 451 -22.56 11.70 4.31
CA LEU A 451 -21.13 11.65 4.06
C LEU A 451 -20.84 10.50 3.07
N THR A 452 -20.43 10.85 1.86
CA THR A 452 -19.89 9.88 0.89
C THR A 452 -18.39 9.77 1.10
N VAL A 453 -17.93 8.59 1.44
CA VAL A 453 -16.52 8.26 1.63
C VAL A 453 -16.03 7.59 0.33
N PRO A 454 -15.18 8.27 -0.48
CA PRO A 454 -14.79 7.80 -1.80
C PRO A 454 -13.69 6.72 -1.75
N VAL A 455 -12.95 6.62 -0.64
CA VAL A 455 -11.79 5.74 -0.47
C VAL A 455 -11.76 5.12 0.93
N ALA A 456 -11.02 4.03 1.12
CA ALA A 456 -10.95 3.41 2.44
C ALA A 456 -10.24 4.35 3.44
N LEU A 457 -10.85 4.56 4.61
CA LEU A 457 -10.28 5.41 5.65
C LEU A 457 -9.62 4.56 6.73
N GLN A 458 -8.43 4.97 7.14
CA GLN A 458 -7.79 4.50 8.37
C GLN A 458 -8.63 4.91 9.58
N SER A 459 -9.12 6.16 9.59
CA SER A 459 -9.99 6.66 10.65
C SER A 459 -10.97 7.72 10.16
N LEU A 460 -12.14 7.80 10.80
CA LEU A 460 -13.13 8.84 10.61
C LEU A 460 -13.52 9.40 11.98
N THR A 461 -13.22 10.67 12.24
CA THR A 461 -13.63 11.39 13.43
C THR A 461 -14.76 12.36 13.10
N VAL A 462 -15.84 12.27 13.85
CA VAL A 462 -16.99 13.16 13.80
C VAL A 462 -17.21 13.73 15.19
N ASP A 463 -17.26 15.05 15.32
CA ASP A 463 -17.50 15.70 16.60
C ASP A 463 -18.41 16.91 16.50
N THR A 464 -19.01 17.28 17.63
CA THR A 464 -19.88 18.45 17.74
C THR A 464 -19.26 19.57 18.59
N ILE A 465 -17.93 19.58 18.74
CA ILE A 465 -17.21 20.53 19.57
C ILE A 465 -17.49 21.96 19.10
N GLY A 466 -17.91 22.80 20.06
CA GLY A 466 -18.32 24.17 19.80
C GLY A 466 -19.83 24.36 19.66
N SER A 467 -20.63 23.29 19.79
CA SER A 467 -22.08 23.35 19.92
C SER A 467 -22.53 23.95 21.26
N ALA A 468 -23.75 24.50 21.29
CA ALA A 468 -24.26 25.27 22.43
C ALA A 468 -25.09 24.47 23.44
N PHE A 469 -25.33 23.19 23.17
CA PHE A 469 -26.20 22.30 23.94
C PHE A 469 -25.57 20.90 24.07
N ASP A 470 -26.22 20.06 24.86
CA ASP A 470 -25.82 18.67 25.11
C ASP A 470 -26.14 17.80 23.88
N THR A 471 -25.12 17.42 23.12
CA THR A 471 -25.32 16.70 21.85
C THR A 471 -25.14 15.20 22.02
N LEU A 472 -25.70 14.46 21.08
CA LEU A 472 -25.40 13.06 20.82
C LEU A 472 -25.06 12.92 19.33
N VAL A 473 -23.96 12.24 19.00
CA VAL A 473 -23.57 11.97 17.62
C VAL A 473 -23.57 10.47 17.35
N TYR A 474 -24.08 10.07 16.19
CA TYR A 474 -24.03 8.69 15.74
C TYR A 474 -23.92 8.60 14.22
N VAL A 475 -23.34 7.50 13.75
CA VAL A 475 -23.11 7.26 12.33
C VAL A 475 -23.72 5.92 11.96
N GLY A 476 -24.52 5.89 10.90
CA GLY A 476 -25.17 4.70 10.35
C GLY A 476 -24.91 4.55 8.86
N ASP A 477 -25.47 3.50 8.28
CA ASP A 477 -25.55 3.38 6.82
C ASP A 477 -26.44 4.46 6.20
N ALA A 478 -26.33 4.63 4.88
CA ALA A 478 -27.14 5.61 4.16
C ALA A 478 -28.65 5.28 4.12
N ALA A 479 -29.06 4.06 4.52
CA ALA A 479 -30.46 3.67 4.55
C ALA A 479 -31.17 4.11 5.84
N CYS A 480 -30.42 4.52 6.86
CA CYS A 480 -30.93 4.99 8.14
C CYS A 480 -31.90 4.00 8.82
N ASP A 481 -31.67 2.70 8.65
CA ASP A 481 -32.62 1.67 9.07
C ASP A 481 -32.51 1.27 10.56
N GLY A 482 -31.66 1.99 11.31
CA GLY A 482 -31.35 1.75 12.72
C GLY A 482 -30.08 0.91 12.93
N THR A 483 -29.35 0.57 11.87
CA THR A 483 -28.03 -0.07 11.95
C THR A 483 -26.92 0.97 12.08
N TYR A 484 -26.43 1.19 13.30
CA TYR A 484 -25.41 2.19 13.59
C TYR A 484 -24.00 1.58 13.70
N LEU A 485 -23.03 2.21 13.04
CA LEU A 485 -21.60 1.86 13.08
C LEU A 485 -20.95 2.28 14.40
N GLY A 486 -21.41 3.38 14.97
CA GLY A 486 -20.96 3.87 16.26
C GLY A 486 -21.71 5.11 16.69
N CYS A 487 -21.55 5.46 17.96
CA CYS A 487 -22.16 6.65 18.53
C CYS A 487 -21.47 7.07 19.83
N ASN A 488 -21.61 8.35 20.17
CA ASN A 488 -21.08 8.92 21.41
C ASN A 488 -21.92 10.12 21.86
N ASP A 489 -22.15 10.25 23.17
CA ASP A 489 -22.79 11.42 23.80
C ASP A 489 -21.75 12.45 24.25
N ASP A 490 -20.70 12.04 24.96
CA ASP A 490 -19.74 12.96 25.57
C ASP A 490 -18.29 12.73 25.10
N GLY A 491 -17.68 13.78 24.55
CA GLY A 491 -16.23 13.88 24.31
C GLY A 491 -15.52 14.56 25.48
N GLY A 492 -15.20 13.80 26.53
CA GLY A 492 -14.41 14.30 27.67
C GLY A 492 -15.24 15.01 28.75
N SER A 493 -15.01 16.32 29.01
CA SER A 493 -15.66 17.08 30.11
C SER A 493 -16.68 18.13 29.65
N ASN A 494 -16.95 18.19 28.34
CA ASN A 494 -17.96 19.04 27.73
C ASN A 494 -19.17 18.17 27.34
N ALA A 495 -20.35 18.78 27.31
CA ALA A 495 -21.60 18.17 26.85
C ALA A 495 -21.67 18.06 25.31
N THR A 496 -20.53 17.84 24.65
CA THR A 496 -20.45 17.76 23.18
C THR A 496 -19.76 16.48 22.80
N SER A 497 -20.23 15.83 21.75
CA SER A 497 -19.89 14.47 21.38
C SER A 497 -18.66 14.38 20.46
N VAL A 498 -17.91 13.29 20.57
CA VAL A 498 -16.78 12.95 19.68
C VAL A 498 -16.82 11.46 19.37
N LEU A 499 -17.05 11.07 18.13
CA LEU A 499 -17.04 9.69 17.68
C LEU A 499 -15.85 9.47 16.74
N THR A 500 -15.04 8.44 16.99
CA THR A 500 -13.97 8.01 16.08
C THR A 500 -14.22 6.57 15.66
N LEU A 501 -14.34 6.35 14.36
CA LEU A 501 -14.41 5.03 13.72
C LEU A 501 -13.05 4.70 13.10
N SER A 502 -12.66 3.43 13.11
CA SER A 502 -11.45 2.91 12.48
C SER A 502 -11.82 2.00 11.31
N ASP A 503 -10.97 1.92 10.29
CA ASP A 503 -11.14 1.04 9.13
C ASP A 503 -12.51 1.19 8.43
N VAL A 504 -12.88 2.43 8.10
CA VAL A 504 -14.14 2.73 7.42
C VAL A 504 -13.98 2.43 5.93
N ALA A 505 -14.86 1.58 5.39
CA ALA A 505 -14.86 1.23 3.98
C ALA A 505 -15.30 2.43 3.11
N PRO A 506 -14.98 2.45 1.80
CA PRO A 506 -15.65 3.33 0.86
C PRO A 506 -17.17 3.07 0.88
N GLY A 507 -17.96 4.13 0.75
CA GLY A 507 -19.41 4.02 0.75
C GLY A 507 -20.10 5.25 1.32
N SER A 508 -21.42 5.18 1.43
CA SER A 508 -22.26 6.29 1.87
C SER A 508 -22.75 6.08 3.29
N TYR A 509 -22.62 7.12 4.12
CA TYR A 509 -22.90 7.08 5.54
C TYR A 509 -23.82 8.24 5.94
N ALA A 510 -24.72 7.98 6.89
CA ALA A 510 -25.53 9.00 7.52
C ALA A 510 -24.92 9.38 8.89
N VAL A 511 -24.71 10.67 9.11
CA VAL A 511 -24.15 11.27 10.32
C VAL A 511 -25.26 12.09 11.00
N PHE A 512 -25.64 11.68 12.20
CA PHE A 512 -26.74 12.28 12.94
C PHE A 512 -26.23 13.16 14.07
N VAL A 513 -26.79 14.36 14.17
CA VAL A 513 -26.59 15.26 15.31
C VAL A 513 -27.91 15.39 16.06
N ASP A 514 -27.94 14.85 17.27
CA ASP A 514 -29.12 14.79 18.13
C ASP A 514 -28.88 15.56 19.45
N GLY A 515 -29.96 15.93 20.12
CA GLY A 515 -29.96 16.40 21.50
C GLY A 515 -29.98 15.24 22.49
N TYR A 516 -29.14 15.28 23.52
CA TYR A 516 -29.16 14.22 24.54
C TYR A 516 -30.51 14.14 25.33
N GLY A 517 -31.35 15.17 25.28
CA GLY A 517 -32.69 15.10 25.87
C GLY A 517 -33.68 16.10 25.28
N SER A 518 -34.95 15.93 25.66
CA SER A 518 -36.10 16.74 25.18
C SER A 518 -36.10 18.25 25.45
N GLY A 519 -34.99 18.83 25.90
CA GLY A 519 -34.77 20.27 25.97
C GLY A 519 -33.35 20.70 25.59
N ASP A 520 -32.59 19.79 25.01
CA ASP A 520 -31.22 20.01 24.54
C ASP A 520 -31.28 20.17 23.02
N ASP A 521 -31.80 21.32 22.60
CA ASP A 521 -31.92 21.73 21.20
C ASP A 521 -31.28 23.10 20.98
N GLY A 522 -30.75 23.36 19.79
CA GLY A 522 -30.08 24.62 19.54
C GLY A 522 -29.22 24.63 18.30
N ALA A 523 -28.32 25.61 18.22
CA ALA A 523 -27.34 25.69 17.14
C ALA A 523 -26.20 24.70 17.41
N TYR A 524 -25.89 23.86 16.43
CA TYR A 524 -24.78 22.92 16.47
C TYR A 524 -23.68 23.30 15.47
N ARG A 525 -22.48 22.83 15.78
CA ARG A 525 -21.34 22.77 14.87
C ARG A 525 -21.00 21.30 14.71
N LEU A 526 -20.94 20.80 13.48
CA LEU A 526 -20.53 19.44 13.16
C LEU A 526 -19.16 19.51 12.49
N ASN A 527 -18.16 18.87 13.07
CA ASN A 527 -16.82 18.76 12.51
C ASN A 527 -16.60 17.33 12.03
N VAL A 528 -16.13 17.17 10.80
CA VAL A 528 -15.89 15.87 10.17
C VAL A 528 -14.46 15.83 9.64
N HIS A 529 -13.70 14.82 10.04
CA HIS A 529 -12.31 14.63 9.66
C HIS A 529 -12.00 13.16 9.42
N GLY A 530 -11.69 12.79 8.18
CA GLY A 530 -11.25 11.45 7.80
C GLY A 530 -9.77 11.41 7.44
N VAL A 531 -9.10 10.30 7.77
CA VAL A 531 -7.75 9.98 7.33
C VAL A 531 -7.82 8.78 6.41
N ALA A 532 -7.45 8.96 5.14
CA ALA A 532 -7.39 7.88 4.14
C ALA A 532 -6.33 6.82 4.50
N LYS A 533 -6.41 5.63 3.92
CA LYS A 533 -5.29 4.66 4.01
C LYS A 533 -4.15 5.08 3.06
N PRO A 534 -2.89 4.63 3.28
CA PRO A 534 -1.81 4.84 2.32
C PRO A 534 -2.19 4.32 0.92
N SER A 535 -1.71 5.00 -0.13
CA SER A 535 -1.95 4.67 -1.54
C SER A 535 -3.40 4.84 -2.04
N GLU A 536 -4.32 5.30 -1.21
CA GLU A 536 -5.68 5.63 -1.64
C GLU A 536 -5.71 6.88 -2.52
N ALA A 537 -6.68 6.97 -3.42
CA ALA A 537 -6.85 8.12 -4.29
C ALA A 537 -7.21 9.40 -3.49
N CYS A 538 -6.60 10.54 -3.86
CA CYS A 538 -6.80 11.82 -3.18
C CYS A 538 -7.38 12.92 -4.09
N THR A 539 -7.97 12.53 -5.22
CA THR A 539 -8.52 13.43 -6.24
C THR A 539 -9.93 13.94 -5.94
N ASP A 540 -10.62 13.35 -4.95
CA ASP A 540 -11.99 13.68 -4.60
C ASP A 540 -12.12 15.10 -3.99
N PRO A 541 -13.20 15.86 -4.28
CA PRO A 541 -13.44 17.18 -3.71
C PRO A 541 -13.39 17.28 -2.18
N LEU A 542 -13.65 16.20 -1.44
CA LEU A 542 -13.58 16.16 0.02
C LEU A 542 -12.15 16.32 0.55
N PHE A 543 -11.14 15.88 -0.20
CA PHE A 543 -9.73 16.16 0.14
C PHE A 543 -9.42 17.65 -0.01
N ALA A 544 -9.82 18.24 -1.14
CA ALA A 544 -9.64 19.68 -1.38
C ALA A 544 -10.42 20.55 -0.39
N ALA A 545 -11.59 20.07 0.07
CA ALA A 545 -12.38 20.74 1.10
C ALA A 545 -11.74 20.64 2.50
N GLY A 546 -10.84 19.68 2.72
CA GLY A 546 -10.20 19.39 4.01
C GLY A 546 -11.04 18.52 4.95
N VAL A 547 -12.08 17.85 4.42
CA VAL A 547 -12.87 16.84 5.15
C VAL A 547 -12.05 15.55 5.28
N LEU A 548 -11.39 15.16 4.19
CA LEU A 548 -10.48 14.03 4.14
C LEU A 548 -9.04 14.52 4.04
N ALA A 549 -8.13 13.80 4.66
CA ALA A 549 -6.70 14.03 4.58
C ALA A 549 -5.97 12.71 4.33
N CYS A 550 -4.85 12.79 3.64
CA CYS A 550 -3.93 11.67 3.59
C CYS A 550 -3.23 11.48 4.95
N PRO A 551 -2.71 10.27 5.23
CA PRO A 551 -1.90 10.02 6.41
C PRO A 551 -0.71 10.97 6.53
N THR A 552 -0.25 11.20 7.77
CA THR A 552 0.99 11.93 8.02
C THR A 552 2.16 11.25 7.31
N GLY A 553 2.90 12.00 6.50
CA GLY A 553 4.02 11.48 5.69
C GLY A 553 3.65 11.02 4.28
N PHE A 554 2.37 11.06 3.92
CA PHE A 554 1.88 10.70 2.59
C PHE A 554 1.08 11.86 2.01
N PRO A 555 1.68 12.98 1.58
CA PRO A 555 0.93 14.06 0.96
C PRO A 555 0.17 13.57 -0.30
N CYS A 556 -0.88 14.27 -0.67
CA CYS A 556 -1.54 14.01 -1.95
C CYS A 556 -0.62 14.47 -3.09
N ASP A 557 -0.12 13.54 -3.90
CA ASP A 557 0.76 13.78 -5.05
C ASP A 557 0.00 14.31 -6.30
N GLY A 558 -1.32 14.50 -6.17
CA GLY A 558 -2.22 14.88 -7.27
C GLY A 558 -3.05 13.71 -7.83
N ALA A 559 -2.76 12.48 -7.41
CA ALA A 559 -3.50 11.26 -7.73
C ALA A 559 -3.77 10.41 -6.47
N THR A 560 -2.75 10.12 -5.68
CA THR A 560 -2.80 9.21 -4.52
C THR A 560 -2.11 9.78 -3.26
N CYS A 561 -2.45 9.21 -2.11
CA CYS A 561 -1.73 9.45 -0.86
C CYS A 561 -0.42 8.65 -0.86
N ALA A 562 0.60 9.19 -1.54
CA ALA A 562 1.93 8.61 -1.66
C ALA A 562 2.95 9.38 -0.81
N PRO A 563 4.11 8.79 -0.49
CA PRO A 563 5.21 9.58 0.05
C PRO A 563 5.57 10.72 -0.94
N PRO A 564 6.06 11.87 -0.46
CA PRO A 564 6.61 12.92 -1.33
C PRO A 564 7.68 12.32 -2.26
N ALA A 565 7.86 12.88 -3.47
CA ALA A 565 8.89 12.42 -4.43
C ALA A 565 10.26 12.28 -3.74
N CYS A 566 10.69 13.35 -3.07
CA CYS A 566 11.94 13.35 -2.32
C CYS A 566 11.95 12.52 -1.03
N GLY A 567 10.82 11.95 -0.64
CA GLY A 567 10.65 11.10 0.54
C GLY A 567 10.50 9.63 0.21
N ASN A 568 10.63 9.24 -1.05
CA ASN A 568 10.63 7.85 -1.50
C ASN A 568 12.02 7.47 -2.06
N THR A 569 12.12 6.29 -2.69
CA THR A 569 13.38 5.77 -3.27
C THR A 569 13.28 5.57 -4.78
N ILE A 570 12.29 6.21 -5.39
CA ILE A 570 12.13 6.28 -6.84
C ILE A 570 12.94 7.51 -7.28
N ASP A 571 13.41 7.45 -8.52
CA ASP A 571 14.09 8.56 -9.20
C ASP A 571 13.09 9.08 -10.24
N GLU A 572 12.26 10.05 -9.85
CA GLU A 572 11.13 10.49 -10.66
C GLU A 572 11.56 11.30 -11.88
N ASP A 573 12.74 11.93 -11.83
CA ASP A 573 13.24 12.80 -12.90
C ASP A 573 14.30 12.13 -13.80
N GLY A 574 14.80 10.97 -13.38
CA GLY A 574 15.67 10.06 -14.12
C GLY A 574 17.14 10.49 -14.14
N ASP A 575 17.59 11.29 -13.16
CA ASP A 575 18.95 11.81 -13.08
C ASP A 575 19.95 10.83 -12.42
N GLY A 576 19.43 9.74 -11.84
CA GLY A 576 20.17 8.67 -11.19
C GLY A 576 20.34 8.81 -9.68
N PHE A 577 19.73 9.84 -9.07
CA PHE A 577 19.62 10.01 -7.63
C PHE A 577 18.16 9.80 -7.21
N ALA A 578 17.94 9.26 -6.01
CA ALA A 578 16.61 8.90 -5.55
C ALA A 578 16.38 9.54 -4.18
N GLY A 579 15.59 10.60 -4.18
CA GLY A 579 15.11 11.31 -3.01
C GLY A 579 16.17 11.96 -2.12
N PHE A 580 15.70 12.63 -1.07
CA PHE A 580 16.56 13.29 -0.09
C PHE A 580 17.28 12.28 0.82
N PRO A 581 18.59 12.43 1.12
CA PRO A 581 19.47 13.57 0.82
C PRO A 581 20.36 13.42 -0.41
N ASP A 582 20.24 12.30 -1.13
CA ASP A 582 21.13 11.92 -2.21
C ASP A 582 20.81 12.67 -3.52
N ASP A 583 19.57 13.12 -3.68
CA ASP A 583 19.06 13.83 -4.85
C ASP A 583 19.26 15.37 -4.77
N PRO A 584 19.83 16.03 -5.81
CA PRO A 584 20.05 17.46 -5.81
C PRO A 584 18.81 18.34 -6.07
N GLY A 585 17.73 17.79 -6.62
CA GLY A 585 16.42 18.41 -6.75
C GLY A 585 15.66 18.43 -5.44
N CYS A 586 16.01 17.54 -4.52
CA CYS A 586 15.34 17.37 -3.25
C CYS A 586 15.88 18.24 -2.12
N THR A 587 15.12 19.25 -1.67
CA THR A 587 15.53 20.09 -0.53
C THR A 587 15.23 19.48 0.85
N SER A 588 14.34 18.48 0.91
CA SER A 588 14.02 17.70 2.12
C SER A 588 13.24 16.43 1.78
N ALA A 589 13.17 15.46 2.69
CA ALA A 589 12.34 14.25 2.52
C ALA A 589 10.82 14.51 2.48
N LEU A 590 10.37 15.76 2.65
CA LEU A 590 8.97 16.18 2.50
C LEU A 590 8.73 17.00 1.24
N ASP A 591 9.76 17.21 0.44
CA ASP A 591 9.69 17.98 -0.80
C ASP A 591 8.95 17.15 -1.87
N PRO A 592 7.87 17.66 -2.46
CA PRO A 592 7.13 16.94 -3.49
C PRO A 592 7.73 17.10 -4.90
N ASP A 593 8.78 17.92 -5.05
CA ASP A 593 9.43 18.20 -6.33
C ASP A 593 10.88 17.73 -6.27
N GLU A 594 11.17 16.70 -7.05
CA GLU A 594 12.50 16.11 -7.21
C GLU A 594 13.19 16.64 -8.47
N THR A 595 12.54 17.50 -9.27
CA THR A 595 13.10 17.85 -10.58
C THR A 595 14.29 18.80 -10.52
N ASP A 596 15.39 18.43 -11.18
CA ASP A 596 16.52 19.33 -11.39
C ASP A 596 17.17 19.23 -12.79
N ASP A 597 18.38 19.79 -12.94
CA ASP A 597 19.14 19.73 -14.19
C ASP A 597 20.49 18.98 -14.03
N CYS A 598 20.71 18.28 -12.92
CA CYS A 598 21.98 17.69 -12.50
C CYS A 598 22.30 16.35 -13.13
N PRO A 599 23.59 15.95 -13.13
CA PRO A 599 24.80 16.67 -12.67
C PRO A 599 25.39 17.71 -13.64
N ASP A 600 24.81 17.91 -14.83
CA ASP A 600 25.41 18.70 -15.93
C ASP A 600 24.72 20.07 -16.21
N GLY A 601 23.76 20.45 -15.36
CA GLY A 601 22.83 21.56 -15.54
C GLY A 601 23.31 22.93 -15.08
N PRO A 602 22.69 24.02 -15.56
CA PRO A 602 23.02 25.39 -15.13
C PRO A 602 22.55 25.73 -13.70
N ASN A 603 21.68 24.90 -13.11
CA ASN A 603 21.10 25.11 -11.78
C ASN A 603 21.60 24.11 -10.73
N CYS A 604 22.68 23.38 -11.00
CA CYS A 604 23.17 22.41 -10.03
C CYS A 604 23.66 23.03 -8.73
N PRO A 605 23.16 22.54 -7.58
CA PRO A 605 23.73 22.86 -6.28
C PRO A 605 25.20 22.46 -6.23
N ALA A 606 26.02 23.20 -5.46
CA ALA A 606 27.46 22.94 -5.35
C ALA A 606 27.73 21.49 -4.93
N CYS A 607 26.95 20.98 -3.98
CA CYS A 607 27.07 19.63 -3.46
C CYS A 607 26.54 18.50 -4.34
N GLY A 608 26.12 18.79 -5.58
CA GLY A 608 25.61 17.81 -6.55
C GLY A 608 26.05 18.10 -7.99
N ASN A 609 27.13 18.87 -8.19
CA ASN A 609 27.59 19.34 -9.50
C ASN A 609 28.87 18.64 -10.02
N HIS A 610 29.44 17.68 -9.28
CA HIS A 610 30.67 16.97 -9.67
C HIS A 610 31.94 17.84 -9.72
N VAL A 611 31.95 18.98 -9.01
CA VAL A 611 33.06 19.91 -8.90
C VAL A 611 33.45 20.08 -7.44
N ASP A 612 34.76 20.02 -7.15
CA ASP A 612 35.35 20.45 -5.88
C ASP A 612 35.40 22.00 -5.86
N ASP A 613 34.28 22.64 -5.55
CA ASP A 613 34.12 24.10 -5.45
C ASP A 613 34.84 24.69 -4.22
N ASP A 614 35.06 23.92 -3.15
CA ASP A 614 35.75 24.37 -1.93
C ASP A 614 37.29 24.11 -1.91
N GLY A 615 37.78 23.20 -2.74
CA GLY A 615 39.19 22.90 -2.96
C GLY A 615 39.82 21.96 -1.94
N ASP A 616 39.03 21.24 -1.15
CA ASP A 616 39.50 20.28 -0.14
C ASP A 616 39.89 18.90 -0.74
N GLY A 617 39.53 18.67 -2.01
CA GLY A 617 39.82 17.47 -2.78
C GLY A 617 38.71 16.42 -2.76
N LEU A 618 37.55 16.75 -2.20
CA LEU A 618 36.27 16.06 -2.29
C LEU A 618 35.34 16.96 -3.11
N ALA A 619 34.38 16.39 -3.86
CA ALA A 619 33.59 17.16 -4.83
C ALA A 619 32.15 17.38 -4.33
N ASP A 620 31.45 16.32 -3.94
CA ASP A 620 30.01 16.40 -3.68
C ASP A 620 29.59 15.45 -2.57
N TYR A 621 28.33 15.58 -2.15
CA TYR A 621 27.68 14.57 -1.32
C TYR A 621 27.68 13.19 -2.01
N PRO A 622 27.80 12.07 -1.27
CA PRO A 622 28.16 11.93 0.15
C PRO A 622 29.68 11.89 0.39
N ALA A 623 30.48 12.08 -0.67
CA ALA A 623 31.93 11.98 -0.61
C ALA A 623 32.58 13.15 0.12
N ASP A 624 31.95 14.33 0.06
CA ASP A 624 32.34 15.56 0.75
C ASP A 624 31.55 15.72 2.07
N PRO A 625 32.22 15.65 3.24
CA PRO A 625 31.61 15.87 4.56
C PRO A 625 31.11 17.30 4.81
N ASN A 626 31.53 18.27 4.00
CA ASN A 626 31.08 19.66 4.10
C ASN A 626 29.73 19.86 3.38
N CYS A 627 29.34 18.89 2.54
CA CYS A 627 28.00 18.76 1.98
C CYS A 627 27.04 18.00 2.90
N LEU A 628 25.89 18.63 3.23
CA LEU A 628 24.85 18.01 4.07
C LEU A 628 23.94 17.07 3.27
N ALA A 629 23.65 17.45 2.03
CA ALA A 629 22.81 16.77 1.04
C ALA A 629 23.24 17.23 -0.35
N ALA A 630 22.96 16.44 -1.38
CA ALA A 630 23.28 16.79 -2.77
C ALA A 630 22.63 18.11 -3.20
N SER A 631 21.47 18.44 -2.65
CA SER A 631 20.74 19.70 -2.94
C SER A 631 21.33 20.97 -2.32
N THR A 632 22.47 20.88 -1.64
CA THR A 632 23.06 22.03 -0.93
C THR A 632 23.84 22.95 -1.88
N ASP A 633 23.42 24.22 -1.96
CA ASP A 633 24.04 25.26 -2.82
C ASP A 633 25.51 25.63 -2.47
N SER A 634 26.11 25.03 -1.45
CA SER A 634 27.42 25.42 -0.94
C SER A 634 28.14 24.25 -0.28
N GLU A 635 29.28 23.86 -0.83
CA GLU A 635 30.19 22.85 -0.26
C GLU A 635 30.78 23.27 1.08
N ALA A 636 31.05 24.55 1.35
CA ALA A 636 31.41 24.95 2.71
C ALA A 636 31.20 26.45 3.01
N CYS A 637 30.99 26.68 4.30
CA CYS A 637 31.49 27.86 5.02
C CYS A 637 33.03 27.87 4.95
N PRO A 638 33.72 28.77 4.23
CA PRO A 638 35.18 28.72 4.09
C PRO A 638 35.86 28.97 5.42
N ASP A 639 36.44 27.91 6.01
CA ASP A 639 37.27 27.94 7.21
C ASP A 639 38.58 27.21 6.92
N SER A 640 39.71 27.74 7.38
CA SER A 640 41.03 27.13 7.18
C SER A 640 41.42 26.15 8.29
N ASP A 641 40.60 26.07 9.34
CA ASP A 641 40.63 25.08 10.41
C ASP A 641 39.54 24.01 10.21
N ALA A 642 39.69 22.87 10.89
CA ALA A 642 38.75 21.75 10.76
C ALA A 642 37.39 22.08 11.41
N LEU A 643 36.30 21.77 10.70
CA LEU A 643 34.93 21.89 11.21
C LEU A 643 34.62 20.81 12.26
N HIS A 644 33.78 21.15 13.24
CA HIS A 644 33.39 20.24 14.32
C HIS A 644 31.87 20.06 14.40
N ALA A 645 31.38 18.82 14.49
CA ALA A 645 29.94 18.57 14.57
C ALA A 645 29.39 18.67 16.01
N ILE A 646 28.27 19.35 16.19
CA ILE A 646 27.51 19.35 17.45
C ILE A 646 26.66 18.07 17.51
N THR A 647 27.04 17.20 18.44
CA THR A 647 26.38 15.90 18.65
C THR A 647 26.02 15.67 20.13
N LEU A 648 26.48 16.55 21.03
CA LEU A 648 26.29 16.47 22.46
C LEU A 648 25.88 17.84 23.04
N PRO A 649 25.15 17.89 24.17
CA PRO A 649 24.69 19.16 24.75
C PRO A 649 25.84 20.03 25.30
N THR A 650 27.03 19.44 25.48
CA THR A 650 28.21 20.14 25.96
C THR A 650 29.46 19.63 25.26
N HIS A 651 30.21 20.54 24.64
CA HIS A 651 31.48 20.29 23.98
C HIS A 651 32.61 21.06 24.67
N THR A 652 33.81 20.50 24.65
CA THR A 652 35.03 21.18 25.13
C THR A 652 36.11 21.09 24.07
N ASP A 653 36.66 22.24 23.69
CA ASP A 653 37.71 22.35 22.69
C ASP A 653 38.60 23.58 22.98
N THR A 654 39.49 23.97 22.06
CA THR A 654 40.43 25.08 22.23
C THR A 654 40.65 25.87 20.94
N THR A 655 40.39 27.18 20.95
CA THR A 655 40.76 28.08 19.84
C THR A 655 42.25 28.40 19.79
N ALA A 656 43.06 27.90 20.73
CA ALA A 656 44.50 28.15 20.73
C ALA A 656 45.19 27.43 19.57
N GLY A 657 45.62 28.21 18.58
CA GLY A 657 46.33 27.71 17.40
C GLY A 657 45.49 27.72 16.13
N ALA A 658 44.19 27.97 16.25
CA ALA A 658 43.30 28.24 15.14
C ALA A 658 43.62 29.59 14.48
N THR A 659 43.09 29.75 13.29
CA THR A 659 43.08 30.97 12.51
C THR A 659 41.86 31.84 12.88
N ASN A 660 41.77 33.02 12.26
CA ASN A 660 40.65 33.94 12.47
C ASN A 660 40.08 34.19 11.07
N ASP A 661 39.07 33.42 10.69
CA ASP A 661 38.48 33.41 9.37
C ASP A 661 37.11 34.11 9.36
N TYR A 662 36.45 34.18 10.52
CA TYR A 662 35.17 34.84 10.68
C TYR A 662 35.29 36.16 11.44
N ALA A 663 34.33 37.05 11.17
CA ALA A 663 34.23 38.33 11.84
C ALA A 663 32.79 38.54 12.32
N ALA A 664 32.61 38.70 13.62
CA ALA A 664 31.31 38.91 14.23
C ALA A 664 30.64 40.20 13.72
N THR A 665 29.34 40.15 13.45
CA THR A 665 28.58 41.35 13.05
C THR A 665 28.26 42.26 14.24
N CYS A 666 28.21 41.72 15.45
CA CYS A 666 27.85 42.47 16.64
C CYS A 666 29.02 43.25 17.26
N VAL A 667 30.27 42.77 17.11
CA VAL A 667 31.48 43.41 17.64
C VAL A 667 32.70 43.11 16.78
N SER A 668 33.79 43.87 16.95
CA SER A 668 35.08 43.44 16.40
C SER A 668 35.60 42.23 17.19
N SER A 669 35.74 41.09 16.52
CA SER A 669 36.35 39.87 17.05
C SER A 669 37.58 39.53 16.20
N PRO A 670 38.79 39.91 16.65
CA PRO A 670 40.04 39.63 15.94
C PRO A 670 40.80 38.44 16.55
N GLY A 671 40.14 37.61 17.36
CA GLY A 671 40.74 36.45 18.02
C GLY A 671 40.56 35.19 17.18
N PRO A 672 41.36 34.13 17.42
CA PRO A 672 41.13 32.86 16.73
C PRO A 672 39.71 32.33 16.95
N ASP A 673 39.13 31.74 15.91
CA ASP A 673 37.78 31.20 15.91
C ASP A 673 37.75 29.70 15.64
N HIS A 674 36.64 29.04 15.96
CA HIS A 674 36.34 27.64 15.66
C HIS A 674 34.89 27.54 15.21
N VAL A 675 34.66 26.84 14.10
CA VAL A 675 33.33 26.63 13.54
C VAL A 675 32.78 25.26 13.91
N TRP A 676 31.52 25.26 14.34
CA TRP A 676 30.74 24.08 14.67
C TRP A 676 29.54 23.94 13.75
N THR A 677 29.33 22.77 13.17
CA THR A 677 28.14 22.45 12.39
C THR A 677 27.03 21.91 13.30
N LEU A 678 25.80 22.31 13.02
CA LEU A 678 24.60 21.88 13.72
C LEU A 678 23.50 21.65 12.68
N ASP A 679 23.12 20.40 12.49
CA ASP A 679 21.97 20.05 11.67
C ASP A 679 20.72 19.90 12.55
N LEU A 680 19.65 20.63 12.21
CA LEU A 680 18.39 20.57 12.91
C LEU A 680 17.40 19.72 12.10
N PRO A 681 17.09 18.48 12.53
CA PRO A 681 16.23 17.57 11.78
C PRO A 681 14.76 17.99 11.78
N VAL A 682 14.37 18.89 12.69
CA VAL A 682 13.02 19.41 12.86
C VAL A 682 13.08 20.89 13.25
N PRO A 683 12.04 21.68 12.96
CA PRO A 683 12.01 23.08 13.37
C PRO A 683 12.07 23.22 14.90
N VAL A 684 12.85 24.20 15.36
CA VAL A 684 13.01 24.52 16.78
C VAL A 684 12.36 25.85 17.14
N SER A 685 11.55 25.84 18.19
CA SER A 685 10.95 27.04 18.75
C SER A 685 12.00 27.95 19.39
N SER A 686 13.04 27.36 19.99
CA SER A 686 14.15 28.10 20.60
C SER A 686 15.45 27.29 20.59
N LEU A 687 16.53 27.89 20.08
CA LEU A 687 17.89 27.39 20.21
C LEU A 687 18.69 28.31 21.12
N ARG A 688 19.25 27.74 22.20
CA ARG A 688 20.11 28.44 23.16
C ARG A 688 21.52 27.88 23.06
N VAL A 689 22.48 28.77 22.82
CA VAL A 689 23.91 28.41 22.76
C VAL A 689 24.70 29.36 23.64
N ASP A 690 25.55 28.85 24.51
CA ASP A 690 26.41 29.66 25.37
C ASP A 690 27.80 29.06 25.56
N THR A 691 28.75 29.91 25.95
CA THR A 691 30.11 29.47 26.25
C THR A 691 30.39 29.47 27.76
N ALA A 692 29.36 29.24 28.58
CA ALA A 692 29.47 29.31 30.03
C ALA A 692 30.48 28.27 30.56
N GLY A 693 31.36 28.72 31.46
CA GLY A 693 32.49 27.91 31.95
C GLY A 693 33.82 28.22 31.27
N THR A 694 33.82 29.05 30.22
CA THR A 694 35.04 29.52 29.55
C THR A 694 35.72 30.63 30.35
N ALA A 695 37.06 30.58 30.44
CA ALA A 695 37.85 31.47 31.30
C ALA A 695 38.27 32.80 30.64
N TRP A 696 37.98 32.97 29.35
CA TRP A 696 38.36 34.11 28.53
C TRP A 696 37.14 34.69 27.80
N ASP A 697 37.36 35.84 27.16
CA ASP A 697 36.31 36.68 26.57
C ASP A 697 35.88 36.16 25.19
N THR A 698 34.74 35.49 25.13
CA THR A 698 34.25 34.82 23.92
C THR A 698 33.27 35.69 23.16
N VAL A 699 33.24 35.54 21.84
CA VAL A 699 32.19 36.04 20.96
C VAL A 699 31.55 34.84 20.28
N LEU A 700 30.23 34.83 20.20
CA LEU A 700 29.46 33.70 19.66
C LEU A 700 28.59 34.19 18.51
N MET A 701 28.68 33.51 17.37
CA MET A 701 27.87 33.77 16.18
C MET A 701 27.06 32.53 15.81
N LEU A 702 25.87 32.74 15.25
CA LEU A 702 25.06 31.73 14.59
C LEU A 702 24.76 32.19 13.18
N LYS A 703 24.99 31.32 12.19
CA LYS A 703 24.68 31.54 10.78
C LYS A 703 23.96 30.32 10.20
N THR A 704 23.35 30.48 9.03
CA THR A 704 22.92 29.35 8.20
C THR A 704 24.14 28.61 7.65
N ALA A 705 23.97 27.36 7.20
CA ALA A 705 25.03 26.59 6.53
C ALA A 705 25.65 27.33 5.31
N ALA A 706 24.86 28.14 4.60
CA ALA A 706 25.34 28.98 3.50
C ALA A 706 26.25 30.18 3.90
N CYS A 707 26.63 30.31 5.18
CA CYS A 707 27.58 31.31 5.69
C CYS A 707 27.41 32.75 5.19
N GLY A 708 26.16 33.24 5.19
CA GLY A 708 25.85 34.60 4.78
C GLY A 708 26.66 35.68 5.53
N ALA A 709 26.83 36.85 4.87
CA ALA A 709 27.57 37.98 5.43
C ALA A 709 26.98 38.56 6.73
N THR A 710 25.77 38.16 7.11
CA THR A 710 25.08 38.59 8.33
C THR A 710 24.79 37.42 9.26
N ASP A 711 25.05 37.58 10.56
CA ASP A 711 24.74 36.57 11.57
C ASP A 711 23.24 36.54 11.87
N LEU A 712 22.67 35.34 12.02
CA LEU A 712 21.30 35.13 12.53
C LEU A 712 21.19 35.57 13.99
N ALA A 713 22.23 35.28 14.78
CA ALA A 713 22.40 35.78 16.13
C ALA A 713 23.88 35.98 16.43
N CYS A 714 24.21 37.02 17.21
CA CYS A 714 25.58 37.33 17.61
C CYS A 714 25.58 37.94 19.01
N ASN A 715 26.51 37.52 19.86
CA ASN A 715 26.72 38.13 21.16
C ASN A 715 28.19 38.03 21.59
N ASP A 716 28.68 39.04 22.33
CA ASP A 716 30.01 39.07 22.98
C ASP A 716 29.92 39.01 24.51
N GLN A 717 28.75 39.28 25.11
CA GLN A 717 28.55 39.25 26.57
C GLN A 717 27.13 38.79 26.92
N GLY A 718 27.02 37.53 27.34
CA GLY A 718 25.79 36.93 27.82
C GLY A 718 25.28 37.62 29.09
N THR A 719 24.00 37.97 29.12
CA THR A 719 23.37 38.57 30.31
C THR A 719 23.48 37.61 31.50
N GLY A 720 24.30 37.97 32.49
CA GLY A 720 24.55 37.15 33.68
C GLY A 720 25.72 36.17 33.58
N LEU A 721 26.44 36.12 32.45
CA LEU A 721 27.60 35.25 32.22
C LEU A 721 28.96 36.00 32.21
N GLY A 722 28.94 37.33 32.30
CA GLY A 722 30.16 38.14 32.30
C GLY A 722 30.78 38.22 30.91
N ASN A 723 32.04 37.79 30.77
CA ASN A 723 32.79 37.78 29.51
C ASN A 723 32.52 36.52 28.67
N GLN A 724 31.46 35.78 28.96
CA GLN A 724 31.07 34.61 28.18
C GLN A 724 29.83 34.96 27.38
N SER A 725 29.77 34.48 26.15
CA SER A 725 28.68 34.76 25.22
C SER A 725 27.49 33.81 25.37
N LEU A 726 26.30 34.32 25.03
CA LEU A 726 25.04 33.59 25.01
C LEU A 726 24.17 34.11 23.87
N ILE A 727 23.76 33.25 22.96
CA ILE A 727 22.77 33.55 21.94
C ILE A 727 21.48 32.77 22.20
N THR A 728 20.37 33.35 21.80
CA THR A 728 19.07 32.69 21.79
C THR A 728 18.39 33.05 20.48
N ALA A 729 18.21 32.06 19.62
CA ALA A 729 17.50 32.16 18.35
C ALA A 729 16.15 31.45 18.49
N THR A 730 15.12 31.97 17.81
CA THR A 730 13.75 31.44 17.92
C THR A 730 13.17 31.21 16.54
N ASN A 731 12.27 30.24 16.42
CA ASN A 731 11.60 29.88 15.15
C ASN A 731 12.60 29.56 14.03
N LEU A 732 13.60 28.73 14.34
CA LEU A 732 14.52 28.24 13.32
C LEU A 732 13.85 27.06 12.60
N ALA A 733 13.89 27.07 11.27
CA ALA A 733 13.46 25.95 10.46
C ALA A 733 14.40 24.74 10.63
N ALA A 734 13.95 23.56 10.20
CA ALA A 734 14.85 22.43 10.00
C ALA A 734 15.93 22.79 8.97
N GLY A 735 17.09 22.12 9.05
CA GLY A 735 18.23 22.29 8.15
C GLY A 735 19.53 22.67 8.87
N GLY A 736 20.56 22.93 8.08
CA GLY A 736 21.92 23.15 8.55
C GLY A 736 22.22 24.56 9.06
N TYR A 737 22.93 24.63 10.20
CA TYR A 737 23.41 25.86 10.83
C TYR A 737 24.87 25.72 11.23
N VAL A 738 25.55 26.87 11.36
CA VAL A 738 26.90 26.92 11.94
C VAL A 738 26.97 27.85 13.14
N VAL A 739 27.66 27.39 14.18
CA VAL A 739 27.94 28.09 15.42
C VAL A 739 29.43 28.37 15.50
N ILE A 740 29.79 29.65 15.65
CA ILE A 740 31.20 30.07 15.60
C ILE A 740 31.60 30.64 16.96
N VAL A 741 32.64 30.07 17.55
CA VAL A 741 33.21 30.50 18.83
C VAL A 741 34.50 31.27 18.55
N ASP A 742 34.51 32.55 18.87
CA ASP A 742 35.60 33.49 18.53
C ASP A 742 36.10 34.21 19.81
N GLY A 743 37.30 34.78 19.74
CA GLY A 743 37.91 35.63 20.77
C GLY A 743 37.63 37.12 20.57
N TYR A 744 37.16 37.80 21.63
CA TYR A 744 36.95 39.26 21.60
C TYR A 744 38.23 40.08 21.29
N THR A 745 39.40 39.50 21.54
CA THR A 745 40.71 40.11 21.20
C THR A 745 41.65 39.08 20.62
N THR A 746 42.71 39.52 19.94
CA THR A 746 43.80 38.67 19.44
C THR A 746 44.51 37.82 20.51
N SER A 747 44.23 38.06 21.81
CA SER A 747 44.78 37.32 22.95
C SER A 747 43.75 36.54 23.75
N ALA A 748 42.47 36.64 23.37
CA ALA A 748 41.37 35.89 23.96
C ALA A 748 41.24 34.56 23.21
N SER A 749 42.05 33.58 23.60
CA SER A 749 42.10 32.25 22.98
C SER A 749 42.48 31.22 24.03
N GLY A 750 42.02 29.98 23.87
CA GLY A 750 42.33 28.90 24.80
C GLY A 750 41.22 27.86 24.87
N PRO A 751 41.26 26.97 25.87
CA PRO A 751 40.20 25.99 26.06
C PRO A 751 38.88 26.69 26.40
N TYR A 752 37.79 26.23 25.79
CA TYR A 752 36.43 26.71 26.00
C TYR A 752 35.45 25.57 26.20
N THR A 753 34.28 25.91 26.71
CA THR A 753 33.12 25.02 26.79
C THR A 753 32.01 25.63 25.97
N LEU A 754 31.38 24.84 25.10
CA LEU A 754 30.23 25.22 24.29
C LEU A 754 29.03 24.39 24.74
N ASN A 755 27.98 25.06 25.21
CA ASN A 755 26.73 24.44 25.65
C ASN A 755 25.64 24.74 24.63
N VAL A 756 24.97 23.69 24.14
CA VAL A 756 23.94 23.79 23.10
C VAL A 756 22.67 23.12 23.61
N HIS A 757 21.54 23.83 23.50
CA HIS A 757 20.24 23.29 23.87
C HIS A 757 19.13 23.88 23.00
N GLY A 758 18.42 23.03 22.28
CA GLY A 758 17.24 23.36 21.48
C GLY A 758 15.95 22.85 22.11
N VAL A 759 14.87 23.60 21.87
CA VAL A 759 13.49 23.21 22.17
C VAL A 759 12.74 23.15 20.85
N THR A 760 12.15 22.01 20.53
CA THR A 760 11.40 21.80 19.27
C THR A 760 10.04 22.50 19.30
N VAL A 761 9.26 22.37 18.23
CA VAL A 761 7.82 22.71 18.23
C VAL A 761 6.99 21.50 18.70
N PRO A 762 5.71 21.70 19.12
CA PRO A 762 4.80 20.58 19.36
C PRO A 762 4.72 19.64 18.15
N ASP A 763 4.51 18.35 18.40
CA ASP A 763 4.31 17.30 17.39
C ASP A 763 5.53 17.06 16.47
N ALA A 764 6.66 17.73 16.72
CA ALA A 764 7.90 17.48 16.00
C ALA A 764 8.43 16.07 16.27
N ALA A 765 9.03 15.45 15.24
CA ALA A 765 9.70 14.16 15.39
C ALA A 765 10.83 14.24 16.43
N CYS A 766 10.93 13.20 17.27
CA CYS A 766 11.90 13.12 18.36
C CYS A 766 12.82 11.89 18.28
N THR A 767 12.93 11.30 17.09
CA THR A 767 13.73 10.10 16.77
C THR A 767 15.21 10.40 16.53
N SER A 768 15.59 11.66 16.34
CA SER A 768 16.97 12.05 15.99
C SER A 768 17.99 11.78 17.12
N PRO A 769 19.26 11.45 16.78
CA PRO A 769 20.36 11.37 17.74
C PRO A 769 20.54 12.63 18.62
N LEU A 770 20.12 13.81 18.16
CA LEU A 770 20.18 15.04 18.95
C LEU A 770 19.19 15.05 20.13
N PHE A 771 18.07 14.33 20.03
CA PHE A 771 17.17 14.10 21.18
C PHE A 771 17.77 13.10 22.15
N ALA A 772 18.32 11.99 21.63
CA ALA A 772 18.94 10.95 22.46
C ALA A 772 20.14 11.48 23.27
N SER A 773 20.92 12.40 22.69
CA SER A 773 22.04 13.07 23.35
C SER A 773 21.62 14.18 24.32
N GLY A 774 20.39 14.69 24.21
CA GLY A 774 19.87 15.80 25.00
C GLY A 774 20.25 17.19 24.49
N VAL A 775 20.72 17.29 23.23
CA VAL A 775 20.88 18.58 22.54
C VAL A 775 19.51 19.19 22.25
N LEU A 776 18.54 18.38 21.82
CA LEU A 776 17.15 18.77 21.58
C LEU A 776 16.24 18.22 22.67
N SER A 777 15.16 18.96 22.93
CA SER A 777 14.12 18.59 23.88
C SER A 777 12.75 19.02 23.37
N CYS A 778 11.72 18.28 23.77
CA CYS A 778 10.34 18.67 23.50
C CYS A 778 9.96 19.96 24.26
N PRO A 779 8.96 20.71 23.79
CA PRO A 779 8.41 21.86 24.51
C PRO A 779 8.01 21.53 25.95
N THR A 780 7.95 22.56 26.80
CA THR A 780 7.47 22.39 28.18
C THR A 780 6.04 21.82 28.17
N GLY A 781 5.82 20.72 28.88
CA GLY A 781 4.53 20.01 28.91
C GLY A 781 4.40 18.89 27.88
N TYR A 782 5.43 18.68 27.05
CA TYR A 782 5.51 17.62 26.05
C TYR A 782 6.67 16.66 26.36
N GLY A 783 6.55 15.40 25.94
CA GLY A 783 7.55 14.35 26.05
C GLY A 783 7.64 13.57 24.75
N CYS A 784 8.80 12.98 24.47
CA CYS A 784 8.97 12.11 23.33
C CYS A 784 8.36 10.73 23.64
N ASP A 785 7.42 10.27 22.82
CA ASP A 785 6.81 8.93 22.91
C ASP A 785 7.61 7.84 22.18
N GLY A 786 8.72 8.21 21.55
CA GLY A 786 9.53 7.34 20.69
C GLY A 786 9.40 7.67 19.21
N ALA A 787 8.44 8.52 18.83
CA ALA A 787 8.26 9.02 17.46
C ALA A 787 8.15 10.56 17.42
N THR A 788 7.25 11.15 18.19
CA THR A 788 6.97 12.59 18.18
C THR A 788 6.89 13.20 19.59
N CYS A 789 7.05 14.52 19.65
CA CYS A 789 6.84 15.29 20.87
C CYS A 789 5.34 15.45 21.15
N VAL A 790 4.77 14.52 21.92
CA VAL A 790 3.37 14.53 22.36
C VAL A 790 3.22 15.15 23.76
N ALA A 791 2.01 15.54 24.15
CA ALA A 791 1.78 16.02 25.51
C ALA A 791 2.19 14.95 26.53
N ALA A 792 2.97 15.33 27.54
CA ALA A 792 3.43 14.37 28.55
C ALA A 792 2.22 13.75 29.28
N ALA A 793 2.29 12.48 29.65
CA ALA A 793 1.23 11.69 30.34
C ALA A 793 0.66 12.28 31.64
N CYS A 794 1.29 13.33 32.20
CA CYS A 794 0.81 14.07 33.36
C CYS A 794 0.19 15.43 32.99
N ASN A 795 0.07 15.74 31.70
CA ASN A 795 -0.41 16.99 31.13
C ASN A 795 -1.40 16.75 29.98
N ASP A 796 -1.78 15.49 29.75
CA ASP A 796 -2.72 15.01 28.74
C ASP A 796 -4.19 14.99 29.22
N GLN A 797 -4.44 15.36 30.48
CA GLN A 797 -5.74 15.28 31.16
C GLN A 797 -6.30 13.86 31.31
N ILE A 798 -5.46 12.82 31.22
CA ILE A 798 -5.86 11.41 31.34
C ILE A 798 -5.42 10.88 32.72
N ASP A 799 -6.34 10.22 33.44
CA ASP A 799 -6.05 9.53 34.71
C ASP A 799 -5.55 8.11 34.40
N GLN A 800 -4.26 8.00 34.10
CA GLN A 800 -3.65 6.75 33.63
C GLN A 800 -3.45 5.70 34.73
N ASP A 801 -3.45 6.08 36.02
CA ASP A 801 -3.27 5.15 37.14
C ASP A 801 -4.57 4.81 37.91
N GLY A 802 -5.67 5.48 37.54
CA GLY A 802 -7.01 5.20 38.06
C GLY A 802 -7.19 5.66 39.50
N ASP A 803 -6.39 6.65 39.96
CA ASP A 803 -6.48 7.17 41.33
C ASP A 803 -7.56 8.25 41.51
N GLY A 804 -8.20 8.66 40.42
CA GLY A 804 -9.22 9.69 40.36
C GLY A 804 -8.65 11.11 40.22
N LYS A 805 -7.37 11.26 39.84
CA LYS A 805 -6.74 12.54 39.54
C LYS A 805 -6.08 12.50 38.17
N VAL A 806 -6.51 13.39 37.29
CA VAL A 806 -5.75 13.76 36.09
C VAL A 806 -4.43 14.42 36.51
N GLY A 807 -3.40 14.33 35.67
CA GLY A 807 -2.04 14.79 35.96
C GLY A 807 -1.87 16.27 36.43
N TYR A 808 -0.62 16.69 36.65
CA TYR A 808 -0.22 17.88 37.41
C TYR A 808 -0.96 19.18 36.97
N PRO A 809 -1.53 19.98 37.90
CA PRO A 809 -2.23 21.24 37.58
C PRO A 809 -1.32 22.43 37.28
#